data_AF-T1CAP2-F1
#
_entry.id   AF-T1CAP2-F1
#
_cell.length_a   1.000
_cell.length_b   1.000
_cell.length_c   1.000
_cell.angle_alpha   90.00
_cell.angle_beta   90.00
_cell.angle_gamma   90.00
#
_symmetry.space_group_name_H-M   'P 1'
#
loop_
_entity.id
_entity.type
_entity.pdbx_description
1 polymer ?
#
loop_
_entity_poly.entity_id
_entity_poly.type
_entity_poly.pdbx_seq_one_letter_code
_entity_poly.pdbx_strand_id
1 'polypeptide(L)'
;MRGYSTLISQRNTASGYLSAHYRINNDTEAYADLLYSVSSAAYSTGPQYNFWESNFPGGIFYNTGAQALQVAAINFAPEATGGLFTGGGTTSFQKSYNFFGGFKGSIGNSNWNYNAYYARSQYYLFQNEAQPVTAAINGFFQNAFMGPQLGTLTTSSGSQYPEYNPNYKNFYKPITPAEYQSWLNINHSYGTSYVQNANLEMTNTDLFKLPAGDVGFAGVLQYGDESIYNPENPQAAAGYFYNGSTTGVKARRTNYAAALEFHVPIFSMLSTDVSARFDHFHNVGGGSSSRPTYKISFAFRPFHSLLLRANYATAFRMPPLGYVGILPGASFFQGITDYYQCERLRPGTPTQDCTTIVNPNINYTTRGFNGSNPFLTSITAKSWGAGFVWSPTSNFNINADYYNISIANEVEYQSINTLLLNDAQCMLGQLPASSTTCQQAFHAITRNGPTGLVTSFGVTPINIARERLDGITAGLHYRYDAGSYGEFSFNGQYNLTLRHQFQVAPGQPYLDLLHNPYAEYQYAQEGSALGPEYKSIISGSLTWRIQHWATTLYGISYGKMPNYAAYTNANTYGAPLAGTLPAWLLFNGSVKYDIGDNASVQLTVNNLFNRMPPLDIAYNVYPYYDQGAYNPYGRSYFVNFNYRF
;
A
#
# COMPACT_ATOMS: atom_id res chain seq x y z
N MET A 1 28.86 2.07 -6.14
CA MET A 1 28.72 2.40 -4.71
C MET A 1 27.32 2.97 -4.52
N ARG A 2 26.44 2.28 -3.77
CA ARG A 2 25.13 2.82 -3.40
C ARG A 2 25.31 3.56 -2.07
N GLY A 3 25.27 4.89 -2.09
CA GLY A 3 25.32 5.76 -0.91
C GLY A 3 24.03 5.74 -0.06
N TYR A 4 23.97 6.59 0.97
CA TYR A 4 22.94 6.58 2.01
C TYR A 4 21.52 6.89 1.50
N SER A 5 20.52 6.13 1.97
CA SER A 5 19.09 6.43 1.87
C SER A 5 18.47 6.54 3.26
N THR A 6 17.30 7.18 3.37
CA THR A 6 16.59 7.31 4.65
C THR A 6 15.87 6.01 4.98
N LEU A 7 16.24 5.36 6.10
CA LEU A 7 15.50 4.20 6.63
C LEU A 7 14.29 4.62 7.47
N ILE A 8 14.44 5.68 8.26
CA ILE A 8 13.36 6.29 9.06
C ILE A 8 13.36 7.78 8.77
N SER A 9 12.24 8.29 8.25
CA SER A 9 12.09 9.71 7.94
C SER A 9 12.18 10.56 9.21
N GLN A 10 12.84 11.71 9.11
CA GLN A 10 12.73 12.73 10.14
C GLN A 10 11.28 13.23 10.13
N ARG A 11 10.60 13.21 11.27
CA ARG A 11 9.21 13.64 11.39
C ARG A 11 8.98 14.42 12.68
N ASN A 12 8.37 15.59 12.54
CA ASN A 12 7.86 16.37 13.65
C ASN A 12 6.34 16.49 13.48
N THR A 13 5.57 16.23 14.53
CA THR A 13 4.10 16.34 14.50
C THR A 13 3.64 17.07 15.74
N ALA A 14 2.70 18.00 15.56
CA ALA A 14 1.96 18.63 16.64
C ALA A 14 0.47 18.44 16.37
N SER A 15 -0.27 17.98 17.39
CA SER A 15 -1.70 17.75 17.31
C SER A 15 -2.40 18.43 18.48
N GLY A 16 -3.55 19.03 18.21
CA GLY A 16 -4.43 19.64 19.20
C GLY A 16 -5.81 19.02 19.11
N TYR A 17 -6.40 18.71 20.26
CA TYR A 17 -7.75 18.18 20.38
C TYR A 17 -8.61 19.16 21.20
N LEU A 18 -9.82 19.40 20.72
CA LEU A 18 -10.84 20.18 21.40
C LEU A 18 -12.12 19.35 21.44
N SER A 19 -12.73 19.24 22.61
CA SER A 19 -14.05 18.65 22.82
C SER A 19 -14.92 19.65 23.55
N ALA A 20 -16.15 19.82 23.09
CA ALA A 20 -17.12 20.74 23.66
C ALA A 20 -18.48 20.06 23.75
N HIS A 21 -19.14 20.20 24.90
CA HIS A 21 -20.46 19.67 25.17
C HIS A 21 -21.33 20.76 25.79
N TYR A 22 -22.56 20.90 25.32
CA TYR A 22 -23.52 21.87 25.81
C TYR A 22 -24.91 21.24 25.90
N ARG A 23 -25.41 21.10 27.14
CA ARG A 23 -26.76 20.58 27.39
C ARG A 23 -27.79 21.67 27.12
N ILE A 24 -28.60 21.50 26.08
CA ILE A 24 -29.63 22.47 25.67
C ILE A 24 -30.83 22.38 26.61
N ASN A 25 -31.25 21.15 26.92
CA ASN A 25 -32.32 20.84 27.88
C ASN A 25 -32.08 19.42 28.44
N ASN A 26 -33.06 18.87 29.16
CA ASN A 26 -32.94 17.54 29.78
C ASN A 26 -32.78 16.40 28.76
N ASP A 27 -33.30 16.58 27.55
CA ASP A 27 -33.40 15.53 26.52
C ASP A 27 -32.45 15.77 25.34
N THR A 28 -31.68 16.86 25.32
CA THR A 28 -30.86 17.24 24.16
C THR A 28 -29.53 17.86 24.56
N GLU A 29 -28.44 17.31 24.03
CA GLU A 29 -27.07 17.78 24.14
C GLU A 29 -26.51 18.11 22.75
N ALA A 30 -25.97 19.32 22.59
CA ALA A 30 -25.10 19.66 21.48
C ALA A 30 -23.65 19.31 21.83
N TYR A 31 -22.90 18.77 20.88
CA TYR A 31 -21.49 18.47 21.08
C TYR A 31 -20.67 18.74 19.82
N ALA A 32 -19.36 18.94 20.00
CA ALA A 32 -18.40 19.08 18.92
C ALA A 32 -17.01 18.61 19.36
N ASP A 33 -16.36 17.85 18.51
CA ASP A 33 -15.00 17.37 18.63
C ASP A 33 -14.18 17.82 17.42
N LEU A 34 -12.98 18.34 17.67
CA LEU A 34 -12.03 18.75 16.65
C LEU A 34 -10.63 18.23 17.01
N LEU A 35 -10.07 17.39 16.14
CA LEU A 35 -8.65 17.04 16.16
C LEU A 35 -7.97 17.75 14.99
N TYR A 36 -7.01 18.63 15.27
CA TYR A 36 -6.19 19.30 14.27
C TYR A 36 -4.75 18.83 14.39
N SER A 37 -4.09 18.53 13.28
CA SER A 37 -2.69 18.09 13.26
C SER A 37 -1.87 18.79 12.18
N VAL A 38 -0.64 19.14 12.51
CA VAL A 38 0.39 19.62 11.59
C VAL A 38 1.60 18.72 11.69
N SER A 39 2.15 18.33 10.54
CA SER A 39 3.33 17.46 10.49
C SER A 39 4.29 17.94 9.42
N SER A 40 5.58 17.90 9.72
CA SER A 40 6.65 18.07 8.74
C SER A 40 7.47 16.78 8.67
N ALA A 41 7.85 16.36 7.48
CA ALA A 41 8.78 15.25 7.32
C ALA A 41 9.85 15.55 6.26
N ALA A 42 11.04 14.98 6.46
CA ALA A 42 12.15 15.05 5.51
C ALA A 42 12.75 13.65 5.32
N TYR A 43 13.04 13.31 4.06
CA TYR A 43 13.66 12.04 3.69
C TYR A 43 14.43 12.18 2.37
N SER A 44 15.28 11.19 2.09
CA SER A 44 15.95 11.01 0.81
C SER A 44 15.83 9.57 0.35
N THR A 45 15.47 9.40 -0.92
CA THR A 45 15.36 8.11 -1.61
C THR A 45 16.73 7.50 -1.91
N GLY A 46 17.81 8.27 -1.71
CA GLY A 46 19.18 7.84 -1.91
C GLY A 46 19.61 7.80 -3.38
N PRO A 47 20.83 7.31 -3.65
CA PRO A 47 21.49 7.45 -4.94
C PRO A 47 20.96 6.54 -6.05
N GLN A 48 20.19 5.50 -5.72
CA GLN A 48 19.56 4.66 -6.74
C GLN A 48 18.56 5.43 -7.61
N TYR A 49 18.03 6.53 -7.09
CA TYR A 49 17.10 7.43 -7.79
C TYR A 49 17.75 8.78 -8.12
N ASN A 50 19.02 8.97 -7.74
CA ASN A 50 19.80 10.17 -7.99
C ASN A 50 21.05 9.80 -8.81
N PHE A 51 20.86 9.74 -10.13
CA PHE A 51 21.90 9.42 -11.10
C PHE A 51 21.73 10.26 -12.36
N TRP A 52 22.78 10.30 -13.18
CA TRP A 52 22.72 10.77 -14.56
C TRP A 52 23.13 9.63 -15.49
N GLU A 53 22.51 9.55 -16.67
CA GLU A 53 22.92 8.65 -17.75
C GLU A 53 22.88 9.35 -19.12
N SER A 54 23.68 8.86 -20.06
CA SER A 54 23.77 9.42 -21.40
C SER A 54 22.47 9.23 -22.19
N ASN A 55 21.78 10.33 -22.54
CA ASN A 55 20.60 10.33 -23.42
C ASN A 55 19.50 9.31 -23.04
N PHE A 56 18.96 9.46 -21.83
CA PHE A 56 17.73 8.78 -21.40
C PHE A 56 16.55 9.04 -22.38
N PRO A 57 15.69 8.05 -22.69
CA PRO A 57 15.65 6.67 -22.16
C PRO A 57 16.51 5.67 -22.95
N GLY A 58 17.25 6.11 -23.97
CA GLY A 58 17.97 5.23 -24.88
C GLY A 58 19.37 4.83 -24.41
N GLY A 59 19.99 5.63 -23.53
CA GLY A 59 21.26 5.31 -22.86
C GLY A 59 22.50 5.31 -23.77
N ILE A 60 22.34 5.02 -25.07
CA ILE A 60 23.39 4.50 -25.92
C ILE A 60 23.92 5.57 -26.87
N PHE A 61 25.23 5.67 -26.96
CA PHE A 61 25.94 6.47 -27.96
C PHE A 61 27.07 5.66 -28.58
N TYR A 62 27.53 6.07 -29.76
CA TYR A 62 28.73 5.50 -30.36
C TYR A 62 29.97 6.24 -29.89
N ASN A 63 30.85 5.54 -29.19
CA ASN A 63 32.15 6.07 -28.81
C ASN A 63 33.12 5.89 -29.96
N THR A 64 33.48 6.99 -30.62
CA THR A 64 34.41 7.00 -31.75
C THR A 64 35.83 6.56 -31.37
N GLY A 65 36.28 6.88 -30.15
CA GLY A 65 37.61 6.48 -29.66
C GLY A 65 37.71 5.00 -29.29
N ALA A 66 36.64 4.42 -28.76
CA ALA A 66 36.56 3.00 -28.42
C ALA A 66 35.95 2.12 -29.53
N GLN A 67 35.41 2.75 -30.58
CA GLN A 67 34.70 2.14 -31.70
C GLN A 67 33.54 1.21 -31.28
N ALA A 68 32.82 1.57 -30.22
CA ALA A 68 31.77 0.74 -29.63
C ALA A 68 30.55 1.56 -29.20
N LEU A 69 29.37 0.92 -29.23
CA LEU A 69 28.17 1.44 -28.59
C LEU A 69 28.28 1.30 -27.07
N GLN A 70 27.98 2.37 -26.33
CA GLN A 70 28.17 2.44 -24.89
C GLN A 70 27.09 3.26 -24.21
N VAL A 71 26.91 3.00 -22.91
CA VAL A 71 26.13 3.83 -21.98
C VAL A 71 27.09 4.39 -20.94
N ALA A 72 26.99 5.68 -20.65
CA ALA A 72 27.68 6.31 -19.54
C ALA A 72 26.66 6.67 -18.46
N ALA A 73 26.93 6.33 -17.20
CA ALA A 73 26.02 6.65 -16.11
C ALA A 73 26.76 6.83 -14.78
N ILE A 74 26.49 7.93 -14.07
CA ILE A 74 27.07 8.27 -12.76
C ILE A 74 26.00 8.29 -11.68
N ASN A 75 26.30 7.69 -10.53
CA ASN A 75 25.46 7.78 -9.33
C ASN A 75 26.05 8.83 -8.39
N PHE A 76 25.20 9.70 -7.83
CA PHE A 76 25.68 10.79 -6.98
C PHE A 76 25.88 10.33 -5.55
N ALA A 77 27.09 10.47 -5.02
CA ALA A 77 27.36 10.17 -3.62
C ALA A 77 26.77 11.26 -2.70
N PRO A 78 26.41 10.95 -1.44
CA PRO A 78 25.86 11.94 -0.49
C PRO A 78 26.77 13.15 -0.25
N GLU A 79 28.08 12.97 -0.40
CA GLU A 79 29.07 14.05 -0.34
C GLU A 79 28.91 15.02 -1.52
N ALA A 80 28.53 14.51 -2.70
CA ALA A 80 28.23 15.32 -3.87
C ALA A 80 26.87 16.01 -3.75
N THR A 81 25.89 15.39 -3.10
CA THR A 81 24.57 16.01 -2.89
C THR A 81 24.55 17.06 -1.76
N GLY A 82 25.65 17.19 -1.01
CA GLY A 82 25.79 18.10 0.12
C GLY A 82 25.21 17.57 1.44
N GLY A 83 24.88 16.28 1.50
CA GLY A 83 24.25 15.60 2.63
C GLY A 83 22.88 14.98 2.29
N LEU A 84 22.27 14.33 3.29
CA LEU A 84 21.02 13.58 3.13
C LEU A 84 19.79 14.45 2.81
N PHE A 85 19.75 15.70 3.27
CA PHE A 85 18.54 16.55 3.20
C PHE A 85 18.72 17.85 2.41
N THR A 86 19.93 18.11 1.91
CA THR A 86 20.34 19.40 1.34
C THR A 86 20.37 19.38 -0.20
N GLY A 87 20.54 18.22 -0.83
CA GLY A 87 20.44 18.04 -2.29
C GLY A 87 19.79 16.70 -2.64
N GLY A 88 18.71 16.73 -3.43
CA GLY A 88 17.94 15.53 -3.78
C GLY A 88 17.00 15.03 -2.67
N GLY A 89 16.85 15.80 -1.58
CA GLY A 89 15.93 15.47 -0.48
C GLY A 89 14.49 15.89 -0.78
N THR A 90 13.54 15.15 -0.23
CA THR A 90 12.12 15.51 -0.22
C THR A 90 11.74 16.05 1.14
N THR A 91 11.06 17.19 1.15
CA THR A 91 10.39 17.74 2.33
C THR A 91 8.90 17.76 2.12
N SER A 92 8.15 17.39 3.14
CA SER A 92 6.69 17.45 3.12
C SER A 92 6.17 18.17 4.34
N PHE A 93 5.10 18.92 4.11
CA PHE A 93 4.34 19.61 5.14
C PHE A 93 2.87 19.23 5.00
N GLN A 94 2.27 18.81 6.10
CA GLN A 94 0.95 18.21 6.13
C GLN A 94 0.08 18.95 7.14
N LYS A 95 -1.18 19.20 6.76
CA LYS A 95 -2.21 19.67 7.68
C LYS A 95 -3.39 18.71 7.60
N SER A 96 -3.95 18.32 8.74
CA SER A 96 -5.18 17.54 8.77
C SER A 96 -6.11 18.01 9.87
N TYR A 97 -7.40 17.83 9.65
CA TYR A 97 -8.37 17.94 10.71
C TYR A 97 -9.46 16.88 10.60
N ASN A 98 -9.96 16.46 11.76
CA ASN A 98 -11.16 15.66 11.91
C ASN A 98 -12.13 16.47 12.76
N PHE A 99 -13.29 16.78 12.20
CA PHE A 99 -14.38 17.45 12.89
C PHE A 99 -15.59 16.51 12.96
N PHE A 100 -16.22 16.46 14.13
CA PHE A 100 -17.43 15.71 14.39
C PHE A 100 -18.31 16.55 15.31
N GLY A 101 -19.54 16.85 14.93
CA GLY A 101 -20.40 17.69 15.77
C GLY A 101 -21.86 17.63 15.39
N GLY A 102 -22.72 17.75 16.39
CA GLY A 102 -24.15 17.53 16.21
C GLY A 102 -24.95 17.62 17.50
N PHE A 103 -26.12 16.98 17.48
CA PHE A 103 -27.07 16.93 18.57
C PHE A 103 -27.42 15.47 18.87
N LYS A 104 -27.42 15.10 20.15
CA LYS A 104 -27.87 13.78 20.61
C LYS A 104 -28.84 13.94 21.77
N GLY A 105 -29.71 12.96 21.95
CA GLY A 105 -30.77 13.08 22.93
C GLY A 105 -31.78 11.95 22.92
N SER A 106 -32.80 12.09 23.78
CA SER A 106 -34.00 11.25 23.84
C SER A 106 -35.17 11.93 23.11
N ILE A 107 -36.08 11.13 22.54
CA ILE A 107 -37.30 11.64 21.90
C ILE A 107 -38.43 11.67 22.94
N GLY A 108 -38.62 12.82 23.57
CA GLY A 108 -39.61 13.00 24.65
C GLY A 108 -39.42 11.98 25.77
N ASN A 109 -40.52 11.45 26.29
CA ASN A 109 -40.51 10.42 27.35
C ASN A 109 -40.41 8.98 26.81
N SER A 110 -39.91 8.78 25.59
CA SER A 110 -39.78 7.44 24.99
C SER A 110 -38.37 6.86 25.18
N ASN A 111 -38.22 5.57 24.92
CA ASN A 111 -36.91 4.88 24.94
C ASN A 111 -36.13 5.05 23.62
N TRP A 112 -36.59 5.95 22.74
CA TRP A 112 -35.89 6.29 21.52
C TRP A 112 -34.83 7.35 21.79
N ASN A 113 -33.59 7.04 21.44
CA ASN A 113 -32.50 8.01 21.39
C ASN A 113 -32.16 8.34 19.93
N TYR A 114 -31.72 9.56 19.69
CA TYR A 114 -31.23 10.01 18.40
C TYR A 114 -29.83 10.62 18.53
N ASN A 115 -29.08 10.58 17.42
CA ASN A 115 -27.84 11.31 17.25
C ASN A 115 -27.75 11.81 15.81
N ALA A 116 -27.86 13.12 15.62
CA ALA A 116 -27.77 13.76 14.31
C ALA A 116 -26.48 14.61 14.26
N TYR A 117 -25.56 14.26 13.37
CA TYR A 117 -24.24 14.90 13.34
C TYR A 117 -23.65 15.02 11.94
N TYR A 118 -22.76 15.99 11.82
CA TYR A 118 -21.89 16.17 10.68
C TYR A 118 -20.47 15.75 11.03
N ALA A 119 -19.87 14.93 10.18
CA ALA A 119 -18.49 14.48 10.30
C ALA A 119 -17.72 14.87 9.05
N ARG A 120 -16.53 15.47 9.21
CA ARG A 120 -15.60 15.76 8.10
C ARG A 120 -14.17 15.46 8.51
N SER A 121 -13.48 14.72 7.65
CA SER A 121 -12.03 14.56 7.68
C SER A 121 -11.43 15.22 6.45
N GLN A 122 -10.37 15.99 6.63
CA GLN A 122 -9.68 16.69 5.55
C GLN A 122 -8.17 16.58 5.75
N TYR A 123 -7.47 16.35 4.65
CA TYR A 123 -6.02 16.30 4.58
C TYR A 123 -5.48 17.22 3.48
N TYR A 124 -4.37 17.88 3.79
CA TYR A 124 -3.58 18.70 2.88
C TYR A 124 -2.14 18.21 2.93
N LEU A 125 -1.53 18.02 1.77
CA LEU A 125 -0.12 17.72 1.59
C LEU A 125 0.50 18.80 0.72
N PHE A 126 1.65 19.29 1.15
CA PHE A 126 2.56 20.10 0.34
C PHE A 126 3.90 19.38 0.34
N GLN A 127 4.46 19.14 -0.83
CA GLN A 127 5.72 18.45 -1.00
C GLN A 127 6.63 19.27 -1.88
N ASN A 128 7.88 19.41 -1.45
CA ASN A 128 8.95 20.03 -2.21
C ASN A 128 10.04 18.98 -2.39
N GLU A 129 10.39 18.71 -3.63
CA GLU A 129 11.44 17.78 -3.99
C GLU A 129 12.49 18.50 -4.83
N ALA A 130 13.74 18.49 -4.37
CA ALA A 130 14.84 19.01 -5.18
C ALA A 130 15.18 17.99 -6.27
N GLN A 131 14.85 18.29 -7.52
CA GLN A 131 15.07 17.40 -8.66
C GLN A 131 15.99 18.05 -9.70
N PRO A 132 16.85 17.28 -10.40
CA PRO A 132 17.63 17.81 -11.49
C PRO A 132 16.76 18.32 -12.64
N VAL A 133 17.13 19.44 -13.25
CA VAL A 133 16.53 19.99 -14.47
C VAL A 133 17.17 19.30 -15.66
N THR A 134 16.36 18.70 -16.55
CA THR A 134 16.81 17.89 -17.69
C THR A 134 17.87 18.60 -18.52
N ALA A 135 17.62 19.84 -18.93
CA ALA A 135 18.56 20.61 -19.75
C ALA A 135 19.86 20.96 -19.00
N ALA A 136 19.77 21.29 -17.71
CA ALA A 136 20.93 21.71 -16.92
C ALA A 136 21.87 20.54 -16.62
N ILE A 137 21.33 19.40 -16.15
CA ILE A 137 22.15 18.23 -15.83
C ILE A 137 22.76 17.63 -17.10
N ASN A 138 21.98 17.51 -18.19
CA ASN A 138 22.51 17.04 -19.47
C ASN A 138 23.56 18.00 -20.02
N GLY A 139 23.33 19.32 -19.95
CA GLY A 139 24.31 20.31 -20.37
C GLY A 139 25.62 20.22 -19.58
N PHE A 140 25.55 20.00 -18.26
CA PHE A 140 26.73 19.80 -17.43
C PHE A 140 27.55 18.59 -17.89
N PHE A 141 26.93 17.41 -18.00
CA PHE A 141 27.65 16.19 -18.40
C PHE A 141 28.05 16.19 -19.88
N GLN A 142 27.28 16.83 -20.75
CA GLN A 142 27.66 17.02 -22.14
C GLN A 142 28.99 17.79 -22.23
N ASN A 143 29.08 18.92 -21.54
CA ASN A 143 30.25 19.79 -21.59
C ASN A 143 31.44 19.22 -20.82
N ALA A 144 31.20 18.64 -19.65
CA ALA A 144 32.25 18.15 -18.78
C ALA A 144 32.81 16.78 -19.23
N PHE A 145 31.99 15.93 -19.87
CA PHE A 145 32.35 14.54 -20.14
C PHE A 145 32.23 14.16 -21.61
N MET A 146 31.06 14.35 -22.24
CA MET A 146 30.79 13.82 -23.58
C MET A 146 31.57 14.57 -24.70
N GLY A 147 31.73 15.89 -24.55
CA GLY A 147 32.22 16.77 -25.62
C GLY A 147 31.12 17.09 -26.65
N PRO A 148 31.42 17.79 -27.76
CA PRO A 148 30.44 18.03 -28.82
C PRO A 148 30.05 16.71 -29.53
N GLN A 149 28.81 16.63 -30.04
CA GLN A 149 28.42 15.52 -30.91
C GLN A 149 29.23 15.59 -32.21
N LEU A 150 29.92 14.50 -32.55
CA LEU A 150 30.81 14.40 -33.69
C LEU A 150 30.09 13.99 -34.98
N GLY A 151 28.98 13.27 -34.83
CA GLY A 151 28.24 12.66 -35.94
C GLY A 151 27.06 11.82 -35.46
N THR A 152 26.53 10.99 -36.36
CA THR A 152 25.48 10.01 -36.06
C THR A 152 25.81 8.70 -36.77
N LEU A 153 26.05 7.64 -36.00
CA LEU A 153 26.24 6.30 -36.54
C LEU A 153 24.88 5.74 -36.95
N THR A 154 24.75 5.28 -38.20
CA THR A 154 23.59 4.50 -38.65
C THR A 154 24.02 3.04 -38.81
N THR A 155 23.43 2.14 -38.04
CA THR A 155 23.72 0.70 -38.14
C THR A 155 23.09 0.09 -39.40
N SER A 156 23.53 -1.11 -39.77
CA SER A 156 22.92 -1.89 -40.87
C SER A 156 21.43 -2.20 -40.64
N SER A 157 20.96 -2.18 -39.39
CA SER A 157 19.56 -2.29 -39.01
C SER A 157 18.78 -0.98 -39.10
N GLY A 158 19.41 0.12 -39.55
CA GLY A 158 18.82 1.46 -39.63
C GLY A 158 18.72 2.20 -38.29
N SER A 159 19.30 1.67 -37.21
CA SER A 159 19.31 2.33 -35.90
C SER A 159 20.33 3.46 -35.88
N GLN A 160 19.94 4.61 -35.34
CA GLN A 160 20.79 5.80 -35.29
C GLN A 160 21.28 6.08 -33.87
N TYR A 161 22.57 6.33 -33.71
CA TYR A 161 23.19 6.65 -32.43
C TYR A 161 24.05 7.91 -32.54
N PRO A 162 23.94 8.87 -31.61
CA PRO A 162 24.83 10.03 -31.61
C PRO A 162 26.27 9.58 -31.35
N GLU A 163 27.22 10.21 -32.04
CA GLU A 163 28.64 9.91 -31.91
C GLU A 163 29.33 10.91 -30.98
N TYR A 164 30.11 10.39 -30.03
CA TYR A 164 30.90 11.19 -29.09
C TYR A 164 32.31 10.61 -28.94
N ASN A 165 33.20 11.38 -28.32
CA ASN A 165 34.51 10.90 -27.85
C ASN A 165 34.70 11.30 -26.38
N PRO A 166 34.09 10.57 -25.43
CA PRO A 166 34.01 11.01 -24.04
C PRO A 166 35.38 11.08 -23.34
N ASN A 167 35.55 12.06 -22.46
CA ASN A 167 36.71 12.18 -21.61
C ASN A 167 36.52 11.39 -20.30
N TYR A 168 36.88 10.11 -20.30
CA TYR A 168 36.77 9.23 -19.13
C TYR A 168 37.50 9.71 -17.88
N LYS A 169 38.56 10.51 -18.00
CA LYS A 169 39.25 11.05 -16.82
C LYS A 169 38.35 11.96 -16.00
N ASN A 170 37.39 12.64 -16.63
CA ASN A 170 36.44 13.50 -15.93
C ASN A 170 35.34 12.71 -15.20
N PHE A 171 35.12 11.44 -15.56
CA PHE A 171 34.17 10.57 -14.87
C PHE A 171 34.60 10.23 -13.43
N TYR A 172 35.91 10.25 -13.17
CA TYR A 172 36.50 9.96 -11.86
C TYR A 172 36.79 11.22 -11.03
N LYS A 173 36.37 12.40 -11.50
CA LYS A 173 36.44 13.63 -10.71
C LYS A 173 35.23 13.71 -9.77
N PRO A 174 35.42 14.03 -8.49
CA PRO A 174 34.31 14.21 -7.57
C PRO A 174 33.45 15.41 -8.00
N ILE A 175 32.14 15.23 -7.96
CA ILE A 175 31.17 16.31 -8.13
C ILE A 175 31.06 17.04 -6.79
N THR A 176 31.25 18.35 -6.80
CA THR A 176 31.10 19.19 -5.61
C THR A 176 29.62 19.45 -5.30
N PRO A 177 29.26 19.75 -4.04
CA PRO A 177 27.91 20.19 -3.69
C PRO A 177 27.42 21.38 -4.51
N ALA A 178 28.30 22.34 -4.82
CA ALA A 178 27.92 23.52 -5.61
C ALA A 178 27.59 23.16 -7.06
N GLU A 179 28.36 22.27 -7.69
CA GLU A 179 28.05 21.74 -9.01
C GLU A 179 26.73 20.98 -8.98
N TYR A 180 26.54 20.09 -8.01
CA TYR A 180 25.29 19.34 -7.87
C TYR A 180 24.06 20.25 -7.76
N GLN A 181 24.13 21.28 -6.92
CA GLN A 181 23.05 22.25 -6.75
C GLN A 181 22.79 23.09 -8.01
N SER A 182 23.79 23.27 -8.88
CA SER A 182 23.68 24.13 -10.07
C SER A 182 22.66 23.63 -11.10
N TRP A 183 22.31 22.34 -11.09
CA TRP A 183 21.32 21.77 -11.98
C TRP A 183 20.02 21.36 -11.29
N LEU A 184 19.84 21.65 -10.00
CA LEU A 184 18.59 21.35 -9.30
C LEU A 184 17.56 22.47 -9.47
N ASN A 185 16.29 22.09 -9.43
CA ASN A 185 15.18 22.99 -9.15
C ASN A 185 14.17 22.28 -8.23
N ILE A 186 13.26 23.03 -7.62
CA ILE A 186 12.24 22.46 -6.73
C ILE A 186 11.01 22.06 -7.53
N ASN A 187 10.70 20.76 -7.51
CA ASN A 187 9.42 20.22 -7.96
C ASN A 187 8.41 20.35 -6.82
N HIS A 188 7.41 21.21 -7.02
CA HIS A 188 6.33 21.43 -6.07
C HIS A 188 5.15 20.52 -6.39
N SER A 189 4.63 19.84 -5.36
CA SER A 189 3.37 19.11 -5.41
C SER A 189 2.48 19.54 -4.25
N TYR A 190 1.18 19.59 -4.51
CA TYR A 190 0.18 19.77 -3.48
C TYR A 190 -0.99 18.83 -3.70
N GLY A 191 -1.51 18.28 -2.61
CA GLY A 191 -2.63 17.35 -2.63
C GLY A 191 -3.65 17.72 -1.58
N THR A 192 -4.92 17.51 -1.89
CA THR A 192 -6.03 17.67 -0.96
C THR A 192 -6.94 16.45 -1.06
N SER A 193 -7.45 16.01 0.09
CA SER A 193 -8.50 15.00 0.13
C SER A 193 -9.44 15.25 1.28
N TYR A 194 -10.70 14.84 1.12
CA TYR A 194 -11.68 14.88 2.20
C TYR A 194 -12.71 13.78 2.08
N VAL A 195 -13.32 13.47 3.22
CA VAL A 195 -14.57 12.71 3.33
C VAL A 195 -15.47 13.49 4.27
N GLN A 196 -16.75 13.65 3.90
CA GLN A 196 -17.74 14.29 4.76
C GLN A 196 -19.08 13.57 4.71
N ASN A 197 -19.77 13.53 5.84
CA ASN A 197 -21.09 12.91 5.95
C ASN A 197 -21.97 13.67 6.96
N ALA A 198 -23.24 13.84 6.61
CA ALA A 198 -24.32 14.08 7.57
C ALA A 198 -24.95 12.72 7.91
N ASN A 199 -25.16 12.48 9.20
CA ASN A 199 -25.66 11.22 9.73
C ASN A 199 -26.84 11.50 10.66
N LEU A 200 -27.81 10.59 10.64
CA LEU A 200 -28.88 10.49 11.60
C LEU A 200 -28.93 9.06 12.10
N GLU A 201 -28.66 8.88 13.39
CA GLU A 201 -28.73 7.60 14.08
C GLU A 201 -29.95 7.61 15.00
N MET A 202 -30.62 6.47 15.09
CA MET A 202 -31.74 6.23 16.00
C MET A 202 -31.54 4.88 16.69
N THR A 203 -31.75 4.83 18.00
CA THR A 203 -31.60 3.59 18.77
C THR A 203 -32.75 3.40 19.74
N ASN A 204 -33.11 2.15 19.98
CA ASN A 204 -34.06 1.76 21.01
C ASN A 204 -33.61 0.42 21.60
N THR A 205 -33.33 0.37 22.90
CA THR A 205 -32.79 -0.84 23.56
C THR A 205 -33.86 -1.87 23.92
N ASP A 206 -35.14 -1.50 23.85
CA ASP A 206 -36.27 -2.31 24.27
C ASP A 206 -37.48 -2.15 23.32
N LEU A 207 -37.24 -2.32 22.02
CA LEU A 207 -38.21 -2.11 20.94
C LEU A 207 -39.49 -2.94 21.15
N PHE A 208 -39.32 -4.21 21.53
CA PHE A 208 -40.39 -5.09 22.00
C PHE A 208 -39.80 -6.25 22.83
N LYS A 209 -40.66 -6.94 23.57
CA LYS A 209 -40.24 -7.97 24.53
C LYS A 209 -40.29 -9.38 23.93
N LEU A 210 -39.25 -10.18 24.22
CA LEU A 210 -39.26 -11.64 24.09
C LEU A 210 -39.10 -12.29 25.47
N PRO A 211 -39.46 -13.58 25.64
CA PRO A 211 -39.31 -14.27 26.92
C PRO A 211 -37.88 -14.28 27.48
N ALA A 212 -36.88 -14.17 26.61
CA ALA A 212 -35.46 -14.20 27.00
C ALA A 212 -34.80 -12.81 27.14
N GLY A 213 -35.55 -11.72 26.89
CA GLY A 213 -35.05 -10.35 26.98
C GLY A 213 -35.70 -9.42 25.96
N ASP A 214 -35.36 -8.15 26.04
CA ASP A 214 -35.88 -7.14 25.11
C ASP A 214 -35.09 -7.15 23.80
N VAL A 215 -35.79 -6.89 22.69
CA VAL A 215 -35.18 -6.75 21.36
C VAL A 215 -34.67 -5.32 21.20
N GLY A 216 -33.37 -5.19 20.93
CA GLY A 216 -32.74 -3.91 20.64
C GLY A 216 -32.79 -3.56 19.15
N PHE A 217 -32.79 -2.27 18.85
CA PHE A 217 -32.79 -1.71 17.51
C PHE A 217 -31.79 -0.56 17.39
N ALA A 218 -31.11 -0.51 16.24
CA ALA A 218 -30.38 0.66 15.77
C ALA A 218 -30.66 0.91 14.29
N GLY A 219 -30.78 2.17 13.90
CA GLY A 219 -30.95 2.60 12.51
C GLY A 219 -30.06 3.80 12.20
N VAL A 220 -29.55 3.86 10.97
CA VAL A 220 -28.68 4.95 10.51
C VAL A 220 -29.09 5.40 9.11
N LEU A 221 -29.21 6.71 8.91
CA LEU A 221 -29.22 7.35 7.59
C LEU A 221 -27.95 8.16 7.43
N GLN A 222 -27.34 8.10 6.25
CA GLN A 222 -26.10 8.79 5.94
C GLN A 222 -26.15 9.41 4.54
N TYR A 223 -25.63 10.63 4.40
CA TYR A 223 -25.47 11.31 3.12
C TYR A 223 -24.16 12.10 3.12
N GLY A 224 -23.38 12.02 2.04
CA GLY A 224 -22.05 12.63 2.02
C GLY A 224 -21.37 12.61 0.67
N ASP A 225 -20.10 13.05 0.68
CA ASP A 225 -19.21 12.90 -0.45
C ASP A 225 -17.74 12.84 -0.05
N GLU A 226 -16.94 12.24 -0.92
CA GLU A 226 -15.50 12.15 -0.83
C GLU A 226 -14.82 12.76 -2.06
N SER A 227 -13.62 13.31 -1.89
CA SER A 227 -12.85 13.86 -3.00
C SER A 227 -11.35 13.73 -2.79
N ILE A 228 -10.63 13.62 -3.90
CA ILE A 228 -9.19 13.75 -4.00
C ILE A 228 -8.86 14.73 -5.12
N TYR A 229 -7.89 15.59 -4.87
CA TYR A 229 -7.34 16.51 -5.86
C TYR A 229 -5.84 16.68 -5.61
N ASN A 230 -5.05 16.20 -6.55
CA ASN A 230 -3.60 16.30 -6.64
C ASN A 230 -3.26 16.58 -8.11
N PRO A 231 -3.18 17.84 -8.54
CA PRO A 231 -2.89 18.15 -9.94
C PRO A 231 -1.44 17.86 -10.28
N GLU A 232 -1.20 17.61 -11.56
CA GLU A 232 0.16 17.46 -12.08
C GLU A 232 0.91 18.79 -12.05
N ASN A 233 2.22 18.75 -11.76
CA ASN A 233 3.09 19.90 -11.99
C ASN A 233 3.29 20.07 -13.51
N PRO A 234 2.88 21.20 -14.13
CA PRO A 234 2.99 21.39 -15.57
C PRO A 234 4.43 21.32 -16.10
N GLN A 235 5.43 21.74 -15.30
CA GLN A 235 6.83 21.63 -15.69
C GLN A 235 7.29 20.18 -15.71
N ALA A 236 6.90 19.39 -14.70
CA ALA A 236 7.18 17.96 -14.68
C ALA A 236 6.50 17.24 -15.86
N ALA A 237 5.24 17.58 -16.17
CA ALA A 237 4.50 17.03 -17.31
C ALA A 237 5.16 17.37 -18.65
N ALA A 238 5.80 18.53 -18.75
CA ALA A 238 6.58 18.96 -19.92
C ALA A 238 8.00 18.34 -19.99
N GLY A 239 8.39 17.47 -19.04
CA GLY A 239 9.72 16.85 -19.02
C GLY A 239 10.85 17.79 -18.54
N TYR A 240 10.51 18.88 -17.86
CA TYR A 240 11.48 19.83 -17.32
C TYR A 240 12.42 19.20 -16.29
N PHE A 241 11.88 18.32 -15.45
CA PHE A 241 12.66 17.58 -14.45
C PHE A 241 13.19 16.27 -15.03
N TYR A 242 14.47 16.04 -14.83
CA TYR A 242 15.19 14.87 -15.31
C TYR A 242 14.63 13.61 -14.63
N ASN A 243 14.27 12.61 -15.45
CA ASN A 243 13.66 11.37 -14.97
C ASN A 243 12.39 11.59 -14.10
N GLY A 244 11.73 12.74 -14.26
CA GLY A 244 10.51 13.04 -13.54
C GLY A 244 9.36 12.18 -14.06
N SER A 245 8.67 11.49 -13.17
CA SER A 245 7.31 10.99 -13.42
C SER A 245 6.31 12.04 -12.96
N THR A 246 5.14 12.05 -13.58
CA THR A 246 4.01 12.86 -13.12
C THR A 246 2.94 11.96 -12.53
N THR A 247 2.35 12.45 -11.45
CA THR A 247 1.13 11.86 -10.89
C THR A 247 0.09 12.96 -10.83
N GLY A 248 -1.12 12.65 -11.28
CA GLY A 248 -2.25 13.58 -11.30
C GLY A 248 -3.53 12.83 -11.00
N VAL A 249 -4.31 13.30 -10.04
CA VAL A 249 -5.61 12.73 -9.69
C VAL A 249 -6.59 13.83 -9.36
N LYS A 250 -7.79 13.76 -9.96
CA LYS A 250 -8.95 14.58 -9.61
C LYS A 250 -10.20 13.71 -9.68
N ALA A 251 -10.80 13.45 -8.53
CA ALA A 251 -12.04 12.71 -8.45
C ALA A 251 -12.91 13.16 -7.28
N ARG A 252 -14.23 13.01 -7.46
CA ARG A 252 -15.23 13.25 -6.43
C ARG A 252 -16.31 12.17 -6.55
N ARG A 253 -16.80 11.67 -5.42
CA ARG A 253 -17.88 10.68 -5.35
C ARG A 253 -18.86 11.04 -4.26
N THR A 254 -20.15 11.06 -4.61
CA THR A 254 -21.24 11.26 -3.65
C THR A 254 -21.78 9.93 -3.16
N ASN A 255 -22.27 9.89 -1.92
CA ASN A 255 -22.83 8.69 -1.32
C ASN A 255 -24.07 8.97 -0.49
N TYR A 256 -24.95 7.98 -0.42
CA TYR A 256 -26.01 7.91 0.58
C TYR A 256 -26.26 6.47 1.02
N ALA A 257 -26.72 6.30 2.25
CA ALA A 257 -26.95 4.99 2.81
C ALA A 257 -28.06 4.97 3.87
N ALA A 258 -28.64 3.79 4.05
CA ALA A 258 -29.59 3.48 5.11
C ALA A 258 -29.26 2.10 5.70
N ALA A 259 -29.19 2.00 7.03
CA ALA A 259 -28.89 0.76 7.74
C ALA A 259 -29.86 0.52 8.88
N LEU A 260 -30.12 -0.75 9.19
CA LEU A 260 -30.87 -1.21 10.35
C LEU A 260 -30.15 -2.41 10.97
N GLU A 261 -30.19 -2.50 12.30
CA GLU A 261 -29.64 -3.60 13.09
C GLU A 261 -30.59 -3.94 14.25
N PHE A 262 -30.73 -5.23 14.51
CA PHE A 262 -31.55 -5.77 15.60
C PHE A 262 -30.72 -6.73 16.44
N HIS A 263 -30.76 -6.54 17.76
CA HIS A 263 -30.28 -7.52 18.73
C HIS A 263 -31.46 -8.33 19.26
N VAL A 264 -31.45 -9.64 19.06
CA VAL A 264 -32.59 -10.51 19.38
C VAL A 264 -32.15 -11.60 20.37
N PRO A 265 -32.56 -11.51 21.65
CA PRO A 265 -32.37 -12.59 22.61
C PRO A 265 -33.42 -13.69 22.37
N ILE A 266 -33.04 -14.74 21.64
CA ILE A 266 -33.95 -15.85 21.28
C ILE A 266 -34.23 -16.71 22.52
N PHE A 267 -33.17 -17.10 23.22
CA PHE A 267 -33.20 -17.85 24.49
C PHE A 267 -32.17 -17.25 25.46
N SER A 268 -32.24 -17.59 26.75
CA SER A 268 -31.27 -17.11 27.76
C SER A 268 -29.82 -17.46 27.41
N MET A 269 -29.62 -18.56 26.67
CA MET A 269 -28.33 -19.04 26.19
C MET A 269 -28.04 -18.69 24.72
N LEU A 270 -28.98 -18.12 23.96
CA LEU A 270 -28.83 -17.90 22.53
C LEU A 270 -29.36 -16.51 22.12
N SER A 271 -28.48 -15.66 21.62
CA SER A 271 -28.84 -14.39 20.98
C SER A 271 -28.37 -14.34 19.53
N THR A 272 -29.03 -13.51 18.74
CA THR A 272 -28.62 -13.22 17.36
C THR A 272 -28.60 -11.71 17.11
N ASP A 273 -27.68 -11.27 16.26
CA ASP A 273 -27.70 -9.92 15.70
C ASP A 273 -27.95 -10.04 14.19
N VAL A 274 -28.93 -9.28 13.71
CA VAL A 274 -29.28 -9.24 12.29
C VAL A 274 -29.24 -7.80 11.81
N SER A 275 -28.50 -7.54 10.75
CA SER A 275 -28.40 -6.21 10.17
C SER A 275 -28.51 -6.23 8.65
N ALA A 276 -29.00 -5.14 8.10
CA ALA A 276 -29.03 -4.88 6.67
C ALA A 276 -28.70 -3.41 6.41
N ARG A 277 -27.97 -3.16 5.32
CA ARG A 277 -27.58 -1.81 4.90
C ARG A 277 -27.63 -1.70 3.40
N PHE A 278 -28.18 -0.60 2.90
CA PHE A 278 -28.13 -0.22 1.50
C PHE A 278 -27.26 1.02 1.35
N ASP A 279 -26.32 0.97 0.43
CA ASP A 279 -25.49 2.11 0.07
C ASP A 279 -25.57 2.36 -1.44
N HIS A 280 -25.57 3.63 -1.83
CA HIS A 280 -25.40 4.06 -3.21
C HIS A 280 -24.25 5.04 -3.32
N PHE A 281 -23.41 4.85 -4.32
CA PHE A 281 -22.27 5.69 -4.64
C PHE A 281 -22.32 6.12 -6.10
N HIS A 282 -21.97 7.38 -6.38
CA HIS A 282 -21.90 7.93 -7.72
C HIS A 282 -20.60 8.72 -7.94
N ASN A 283 -19.79 8.30 -8.91
CA ASN A 283 -18.60 9.03 -9.34
C ASN A 283 -19.04 10.24 -10.17
N VAL A 284 -18.64 11.45 -9.76
CA VAL A 284 -18.95 12.67 -10.53
C VAL A 284 -18.27 12.59 -11.90
N GLY A 285 -19.05 12.63 -12.98
CA GLY A 285 -18.56 12.45 -14.34
C GLY A 285 -18.30 10.99 -14.73
N GLY A 286 -18.85 10.03 -13.98
CA GLY A 286 -18.64 8.59 -14.18
C GLY A 286 -19.85 7.72 -13.85
N GLY A 287 -19.57 6.45 -13.54
CA GLY A 287 -20.57 5.46 -13.18
C GLY A 287 -21.06 5.55 -11.73
N SER A 288 -22.07 4.76 -11.40
CA SER A 288 -22.60 4.59 -10.05
C SER A 288 -22.73 3.12 -9.68
N SER A 289 -22.78 2.82 -8.38
CA SER A 289 -23.05 1.48 -7.88
C SER A 289 -23.93 1.52 -6.63
N SER A 290 -24.93 0.64 -6.60
CA SER A 290 -25.82 0.42 -5.44
C SER A 290 -25.60 -0.98 -4.90
N ARG A 291 -25.44 -1.12 -3.59
CA ARG A 291 -25.18 -2.43 -2.96
C ARG A 291 -25.97 -2.59 -1.67
N PRO A 292 -26.88 -3.59 -1.60
CA PRO A 292 -27.37 -4.08 -0.32
C PRO A 292 -26.33 -5.02 0.31
N THR A 293 -26.12 -4.88 1.61
CA THR A 293 -25.33 -5.76 2.46
C THR A 293 -26.15 -6.18 3.67
N TYR A 294 -25.80 -7.31 4.24
CA TYR A 294 -26.46 -7.88 5.40
C TYR A 294 -25.49 -8.73 6.20
N LYS A 295 -25.76 -8.87 7.49
CA LYS A 295 -25.05 -9.72 8.43
C LYS A 295 -26.04 -10.44 9.34
N ILE A 296 -25.72 -11.69 9.64
CA ILE A 296 -26.33 -12.46 10.71
C ILE A 296 -25.22 -13.04 11.59
N SER A 297 -25.35 -12.92 12.91
CA SER A 297 -24.42 -13.51 13.87
C SER A 297 -25.13 -14.15 15.04
N PHE A 298 -24.63 -15.29 15.49
CA PHE A 298 -25.14 -16.04 16.63
C PHE A 298 -24.13 -16.03 17.77
N ALA A 299 -24.63 -15.86 18.99
CA ALA A 299 -23.90 -16.00 20.22
C ALA A 299 -24.61 -17.02 21.12
N PHE A 300 -23.98 -18.19 21.29
CA PHE A 300 -24.51 -19.28 22.08
C PHE A 300 -23.64 -19.49 23.34
N ARG A 301 -24.24 -19.37 24.52
CA ARG A 301 -23.60 -19.51 25.83
C ARG A 301 -24.20 -20.69 26.59
N PRO A 302 -23.75 -21.93 26.33
CA PRO A 302 -24.21 -23.11 27.08
C PRO A 302 -24.09 -22.94 28.59
N PHE A 303 -23.05 -22.22 29.03
CA PHE A 303 -22.81 -21.79 30.39
C PHE A 303 -22.01 -20.48 30.39
N HIS A 304 -21.99 -19.75 31.50
CA HIS A 304 -21.50 -18.37 31.54
C HIS A 304 -20.03 -18.17 31.13
N SER A 305 -19.19 -19.18 31.31
CA SER A 305 -17.77 -19.11 30.96
C SER A 305 -17.46 -19.48 29.51
N LEU A 306 -18.40 -20.02 28.72
CA LEU A 306 -18.17 -20.41 27.33
C LEU A 306 -19.14 -19.69 26.39
N LEU A 307 -18.58 -19.00 25.40
CA LEU A 307 -19.30 -18.44 24.27
C LEU A 307 -18.87 -19.17 23.01
N LEU A 308 -19.81 -19.79 22.31
CA LEU A 308 -19.69 -20.22 20.93
C LEU A 308 -20.29 -19.13 20.04
N ARG A 309 -19.56 -18.72 19.00
CA ARG A 309 -20.00 -17.65 18.10
C ARG A 309 -19.84 -18.04 16.65
N ALA A 310 -20.78 -17.59 15.82
CA ALA A 310 -20.71 -17.76 14.38
C ALA A 310 -21.31 -16.53 13.67
N ASN A 311 -20.87 -16.23 12.46
CA ASN A 311 -21.43 -15.16 11.67
C ASN A 311 -21.33 -15.44 10.16
N TYR A 312 -22.21 -14.81 9.40
CA TYR A 312 -22.15 -14.68 7.95
C TYR A 312 -22.48 -13.24 7.57
N ALA A 313 -21.68 -12.65 6.70
CA ALA A 313 -21.84 -11.27 6.27
C ALA A 313 -21.53 -11.10 4.78
N THR A 314 -22.16 -10.09 4.19
CA THR A 314 -21.80 -9.55 2.88
C THR A 314 -21.26 -8.14 3.07
N ALA A 315 -20.28 -7.77 2.25
CA ALA A 315 -19.68 -6.44 2.24
C ALA A 315 -19.41 -6.00 0.81
N PHE A 316 -19.19 -4.71 0.63
CA PHE A 316 -18.65 -4.19 -0.61
C PHE A 316 -17.76 -2.99 -0.30
N ARG A 317 -16.94 -2.61 -1.28
CA ARG A 317 -16.15 -1.40 -1.26
C ARG A 317 -16.17 -0.79 -2.66
N MET A 318 -16.37 0.52 -2.74
CA MET A 318 -16.12 1.22 -3.99
C MET A 318 -14.61 1.33 -4.25
N PRO A 319 -14.16 1.15 -5.50
CA PRO A 319 -12.77 1.34 -5.87
C PRO A 319 -12.21 2.70 -5.41
N PRO A 320 -10.94 2.77 -4.98
CA PRO A 320 -10.31 4.03 -4.60
C PRO A 320 -10.47 5.12 -5.68
N LEU A 321 -10.70 6.37 -5.27
CA LEU A 321 -10.83 7.51 -6.19
C LEU A 321 -9.60 7.69 -7.10
N GLY A 322 -8.44 7.20 -6.66
CA GLY A 322 -7.21 7.16 -7.46
C GLY A 322 -7.37 6.44 -8.79
N TYR A 323 -8.13 5.34 -8.86
CA TYR A 323 -8.39 4.63 -10.12
C TYR A 323 -9.43 5.32 -11.02
N VAL A 324 -10.29 6.16 -10.42
CA VAL A 324 -11.46 6.75 -11.08
C VAL A 324 -11.12 8.07 -11.77
N GLY A 325 -10.14 8.82 -11.27
CA GLY A 325 -9.83 10.17 -11.76
C GLY A 325 -8.35 10.47 -11.95
N ILE A 326 -7.55 9.49 -12.40
CA ILE A 326 -6.19 9.76 -12.89
C ILE A 326 -6.26 10.80 -14.01
N LEU A 327 -5.46 11.85 -13.91
CA LEU A 327 -5.40 12.91 -14.91
C LEU A 327 -4.60 12.45 -16.15
N PRO A 328 -4.93 12.96 -17.35
CA PRO A 328 -4.15 12.69 -18.54
C PRO A 328 -2.72 13.23 -18.38
N GLY A 329 -1.72 12.35 -18.52
CA GLY A 329 -0.31 12.71 -18.36
C GLY A 329 0.43 11.85 -17.34
N ALA A 330 -0.30 11.28 -16.36
CA ALA A 330 0.26 10.37 -15.37
C ALA A 330 0.96 9.18 -16.03
N SER A 331 2.28 9.17 -15.91
CA SER A 331 3.15 8.27 -16.67
C SER A 331 4.19 7.60 -15.78
N PHE A 332 4.66 6.46 -16.26
CA PHE A 332 5.68 5.64 -15.62
C PHE A 332 6.56 4.99 -16.70
N PHE A 333 7.63 4.33 -16.27
CA PHE A 333 8.50 3.55 -17.15
C PHE A 333 8.52 2.11 -16.67
N GLN A 334 8.41 1.17 -17.60
CA GLN A 334 8.42 -0.26 -17.32
C GLN A 334 9.14 -1.03 -18.44
N GLY A 335 9.87 -2.09 -18.05
CA GLY A 335 10.41 -3.06 -19.00
C GLY A 335 9.31 -3.87 -19.67
N ILE A 336 9.38 -4.02 -20.98
CA ILE A 336 8.42 -4.78 -21.79
C ILE A 336 9.13 -5.83 -22.64
N THR A 337 8.39 -6.88 -23.00
CA THR A 337 8.75 -7.83 -24.06
C THR A 337 7.89 -7.55 -25.28
N ASP A 338 8.50 -7.09 -26.37
CA ASP A 338 7.83 -6.83 -27.63
C ASP A 338 7.76 -8.12 -28.46
N TYR A 339 6.68 -8.88 -28.30
CA TYR A 339 6.48 -10.18 -28.95
C TYR A 339 6.42 -10.09 -30.48
N TYR A 340 5.96 -8.97 -31.03
CA TYR A 340 5.98 -8.72 -32.47
C TYR A 340 7.41 -8.62 -32.98
N GLN A 341 8.27 -7.91 -32.25
CA GLN A 341 9.69 -7.81 -32.57
C GLN A 341 10.43 -9.12 -32.36
N CYS A 342 10.05 -9.88 -31.34
CA CYS A 342 10.58 -11.22 -31.11
C CYS A 342 10.38 -12.09 -32.36
N GLU A 343 9.15 -12.19 -32.86
CA GLU A 343 8.86 -12.99 -34.07
C GLU A 343 9.58 -12.42 -35.30
N ARG A 344 9.61 -11.10 -35.48
CA ARG A 344 10.25 -10.47 -36.65
C ARG A 344 11.76 -10.67 -36.69
N LEU A 345 12.44 -10.60 -35.55
CA LEU A 345 13.90 -10.66 -35.43
C LEU A 345 14.43 -12.08 -35.15
N ARG A 346 13.56 -12.96 -34.63
CA ARG A 346 13.84 -14.36 -34.27
C ARG A 346 12.63 -15.25 -34.62
N PRO A 347 12.31 -15.44 -35.91
CA PRO A 347 11.12 -16.19 -36.33
C PRO A 347 11.08 -17.61 -35.76
N GLY A 348 9.89 -18.05 -35.33
CA GLY A 348 9.66 -19.39 -34.79
C GLY A 348 10.10 -19.60 -33.33
N THR A 349 10.50 -18.53 -32.63
CA THR A 349 10.81 -18.61 -31.20
C THR A 349 9.52 -18.78 -30.40
N PRO A 350 9.41 -19.79 -29.51
CA PRO A 350 8.26 -19.91 -28.62
C PRO A 350 8.09 -18.63 -27.79
N THR A 351 6.86 -18.14 -27.69
CA THR A 351 6.52 -16.86 -27.03
C THR A 351 7.09 -16.75 -25.61
N GLN A 352 7.05 -17.84 -24.84
CA GLN A 352 7.59 -17.88 -23.48
C GLN A 352 9.10 -17.58 -23.43
N ASP A 353 9.85 -17.92 -24.47
CA ASP A 353 11.31 -17.77 -24.54
C ASP A 353 11.71 -16.33 -24.91
N CYS A 354 10.81 -15.53 -25.50
CA CYS A 354 11.06 -14.14 -25.88
C CYS A 354 11.50 -13.27 -24.71
N THR A 355 11.01 -13.56 -23.50
CA THR A 355 11.33 -12.82 -22.26
C THR A 355 12.80 -12.95 -21.85
N THR A 356 13.49 -13.99 -22.32
CA THR A 356 14.89 -14.28 -21.96
C THR A 356 15.91 -13.77 -23.00
N ILE A 357 15.43 -13.26 -24.15
CA ILE A 357 16.29 -12.83 -25.24
C ILE A 357 16.96 -11.50 -24.90
N VAL A 358 18.29 -11.49 -24.86
CA VAL A 358 19.07 -10.27 -24.68
C VAL A 358 19.15 -9.51 -26.02
N ASN A 359 18.12 -8.73 -26.33
CA ASN A 359 18.06 -7.87 -27.51
C ASN A 359 17.29 -6.57 -27.18
N PRO A 360 17.90 -5.39 -27.39
CA PRO A 360 17.30 -4.10 -27.02
C PRO A 360 16.09 -3.69 -27.88
N ASN A 361 15.78 -4.44 -28.94
CA ASN A 361 14.56 -4.27 -29.75
C ASN A 361 13.45 -5.27 -29.36
N ILE A 362 13.73 -6.24 -28.48
CA ILE A 362 12.77 -7.23 -28.00
C ILE A 362 12.45 -6.97 -26.53
N ASN A 363 13.46 -6.79 -25.68
CA ASN A 363 13.30 -6.50 -24.26
C ASN A 363 13.91 -5.14 -23.95
N TYR A 364 13.07 -4.15 -23.68
CA TYR A 364 13.47 -2.75 -23.45
C TYR A 364 12.47 -2.02 -22.55
N THR A 365 12.89 -0.88 -22.00
CA THR A 365 12.03 -0.04 -21.17
C THR A 365 11.35 1.01 -22.04
N THR A 366 10.05 1.22 -21.83
CA THR A 366 9.28 2.23 -22.55
C THR A 366 8.31 2.95 -21.61
N ARG A 367 7.69 4.04 -22.08
CA ARG A 367 6.79 4.87 -21.29
C ARG A 367 5.38 4.26 -21.25
N GLY A 368 4.87 3.99 -20.05
CA GLY A 368 3.49 3.62 -19.79
C GLY A 368 2.65 4.79 -19.30
N PHE A 369 1.35 4.76 -19.57
CA PHE A 369 0.37 5.70 -19.04
C PHE A 369 -0.69 4.97 -18.24
N ASN A 370 -0.96 5.47 -17.03
CA ASN A 370 -2.09 4.99 -16.24
C ASN A 370 -3.34 5.77 -16.64
N GLY A 371 -4.30 5.09 -17.24
CA GLY A 371 -5.61 5.67 -17.52
C GLY A 371 -6.54 5.53 -16.33
N SER A 372 -7.44 6.49 -16.17
CA SER A 372 -8.56 6.39 -15.23
C SER A 372 -9.69 5.53 -15.79
N ASN A 373 -10.44 4.86 -14.93
CA ASN A 373 -11.73 4.28 -15.29
C ASN A 373 -12.83 4.81 -14.36
N PRO A 374 -13.61 5.82 -14.78
CA PRO A 374 -14.64 6.41 -13.93
C PRO A 374 -15.89 5.52 -13.81
N PHE A 375 -15.96 4.40 -14.53
CA PHE A 375 -17.07 3.45 -14.55
C PHE A 375 -16.82 2.18 -13.73
N LEU A 376 -15.74 2.15 -12.94
CA LEU A 376 -15.50 1.04 -12.02
C LEU A 376 -16.68 0.84 -11.06
N THR A 377 -17.05 -0.43 -10.88
CA THR A 377 -18.14 -0.88 -10.01
C THR A 377 -17.60 -1.37 -8.67
N SER A 378 -18.48 -1.66 -7.71
CA SER A 378 -18.05 -2.12 -6.39
C SER A 378 -17.32 -3.47 -6.42
N ILE A 379 -16.24 -3.53 -5.63
CA ILE A 379 -15.62 -4.77 -5.16
C ILE A 379 -16.55 -5.35 -4.10
N THR A 380 -16.88 -6.64 -4.18
CA THR A 380 -17.84 -7.30 -3.28
C THR A 380 -17.18 -8.42 -2.50
N ALA A 381 -17.56 -8.63 -1.25
CA ALA A 381 -17.05 -9.69 -0.41
C ALA A 381 -18.19 -10.46 0.29
N LYS A 382 -17.93 -11.75 0.52
CA LYS A 382 -18.72 -12.60 1.40
C LYS A 382 -17.78 -13.18 2.44
N SER A 383 -18.20 -13.17 3.70
CA SER A 383 -17.41 -13.73 4.79
C SER A 383 -18.28 -14.54 5.72
N TRP A 384 -17.68 -15.57 6.29
CA TRP A 384 -18.24 -16.27 7.44
C TRP A 384 -17.14 -16.66 8.39
N GLY A 385 -17.51 -16.84 9.66
CA GLY A 385 -16.59 -17.27 10.68
C GLY A 385 -17.30 -18.00 11.80
N ALA A 386 -16.52 -18.82 12.51
CA ALA A 386 -16.97 -19.54 13.68
C ALA A 386 -15.83 -19.64 14.68
N GLY A 387 -16.15 -19.58 15.96
CA GLY A 387 -15.14 -19.59 17.00
C GLY A 387 -15.72 -19.71 18.40
N PHE A 388 -14.84 -19.62 19.39
CA PHE A 388 -15.23 -19.65 20.77
C PHE A 388 -14.41 -18.68 21.62
N VAL A 389 -14.98 -18.32 22.76
CA VAL A 389 -14.32 -17.62 23.86
C VAL A 389 -14.59 -18.42 25.13
N TRP A 390 -13.54 -18.79 25.85
CA TRP A 390 -13.64 -19.51 27.11
C TRP A 390 -12.94 -18.73 28.22
N SER A 391 -13.73 -18.29 29.20
CA SER A 391 -13.32 -17.48 30.35
C SER A 391 -13.78 -18.15 31.65
N PRO A 392 -13.17 -19.29 32.06
CA PRO A 392 -13.53 -20.02 33.29
C PRO A 392 -13.33 -19.20 34.57
N THR A 393 -12.45 -18.20 34.55
CA THR A 393 -12.24 -17.25 35.64
C THR A 393 -12.09 -15.84 35.07
N SER A 394 -12.17 -14.82 35.91
CA SER A 394 -11.86 -13.43 35.52
C SER A 394 -10.39 -13.20 35.15
N ASN A 395 -9.51 -14.15 35.48
CA ASN A 395 -8.08 -14.05 35.29
C ASN A 395 -7.57 -14.84 34.08
N PHE A 396 -8.39 -15.69 33.46
CA PHE A 396 -7.99 -16.53 32.34
C PHE A 396 -9.05 -16.46 31.23
N ASN A 397 -8.62 -16.09 30.04
CA ASN A 397 -9.43 -16.05 28.84
C ASN A 397 -8.66 -16.63 27.66
N ILE A 398 -9.27 -17.53 26.90
CA ILE A 398 -8.75 -18.06 25.65
C ILE A 398 -9.82 -17.99 24.57
N ASN A 399 -9.42 -17.63 23.36
CA ASN A 399 -10.31 -17.62 22.21
C ASN A 399 -9.62 -18.21 20.97
N ALA A 400 -10.42 -18.77 20.07
CA ALA A 400 -9.97 -19.16 18.74
C ALA A 400 -11.13 -18.98 17.75
N ASP A 401 -10.81 -18.44 16.58
CA ASP A 401 -11.76 -18.07 15.55
C ASP A 401 -11.22 -18.47 14.19
N TYR A 402 -12.04 -19.18 13.41
CA TYR A 402 -11.83 -19.41 12.00
C TYR A 402 -12.54 -18.32 11.19
N TYR A 403 -11.89 -17.82 10.15
CA TYR A 403 -12.48 -16.88 9.20
C TYR A 403 -12.32 -17.40 7.78
N ASN A 404 -13.32 -17.14 6.94
CA ASN A 404 -13.27 -17.37 5.51
C ASN A 404 -13.85 -16.16 4.78
N ILE A 405 -13.10 -15.64 3.82
CA ILE A 405 -13.41 -14.45 3.06
C ILE A 405 -13.27 -14.79 1.57
N SER A 406 -14.26 -14.41 0.78
CA SER A 406 -14.18 -14.45 -0.68
C SER A 406 -14.53 -13.08 -1.23
N ILE A 407 -13.61 -12.53 -2.01
CA ILE A 407 -13.70 -11.22 -2.66
C ILE A 407 -13.88 -11.45 -4.16
N ALA A 408 -14.67 -10.59 -4.79
CA ALA A 408 -14.94 -10.63 -6.22
C ALA A 408 -15.05 -9.22 -6.80
N ASN A 409 -14.78 -9.10 -8.09
CA ASN A 409 -14.74 -7.84 -8.84
C ASN A 409 -13.63 -6.90 -8.32
N GLU A 410 -12.52 -7.49 -7.87
CA GLU A 410 -11.34 -6.72 -7.51
C GLU A 410 -10.79 -5.97 -8.71
N VAL A 411 -10.24 -4.79 -8.42
CA VAL A 411 -9.76 -3.88 -9.45
C VAL A 411 -8.31 -4.19 -9.72
N GLU A 412 -8.05 -4.65 -10.93
CA GLU A 412 -6.70 -4.88 -11.43
C GLU A 412 -6.44 -4.01 -12.65
N TYR A 413 -5.18 -3.65 -12.85
CA TYR A 413 -4.76 -3.10 -14.13
C TYR A 413 -4.78 -4.20 -15.19
N GLN A 414 -5.08 -3.82 -16.43
CA GLN A 414 -4.87 -4.72 -17.57
C GLN A 414 -3.40 -5.17 -17.61
N SER A 415 -3.17 -6.48 -17.70
CA SER A 415 -1.83 -7.03 -17.86
C SER A 415 -1.20 -6.53 -19.16
N ILE A 416 -0.14 -5.72 -19.04
CA ILE A 416 0.62 -5.22 -20.20
C ILE A 416 1.20 -6.37 -21.02
N ASN A 417 1.60 -7.47 -20.37
CA ASN A 417 2.12 -8.63 -21.07
C ASN A 417 1.06 -9.26 -21.99
N THR A 418 -0.16 -9.42 -21.48
CA THR A 418 -1.30 -9.90 -22.28
C THR A 418 -1.64 -8.92 -23.41
N LEU A 419 -1.57 -7.62 -23.13
CA LEU A 419 -1.81 -6.59 -24.14
C LEU A 419 -0.77 -6.64 -25.28
N LEU A 420 0.52 -6.82 -24.97
CA LEU A 420 1.60 -6.95 -25.95
C LEU A 420 1.52 -8.24 -26.76
N LEU A 421 1.05 -9.34 -26.15
CA LEU A 421 0.77 -10.59 -26.85
C LEU A 421 -0.35 -10.41 -27.87
N ASN A 422 -1.48 -9.84 -27.44
CA ASN A 422 -2.61 -9.55 -28.31
C ASN A 422 -2.21 -8.63 -29.45
N ASP A 423 -1.47 -7.55 -29.16
CA ASP A 423 -0.93 -6.65 -30.17
C ASP A 423 -0.05 -7.38 -31.20
N ALA A 424 0.85 -8.26 -30.75
CA ALA A 424 1.67 -9.05 -31.66
C ALA A 424 0.83 -9.97 -32.55
N GLN A 425 -0.15 -10.68 -32.00
CA GLN A 425 -1.07 -11.52 -32.78
C GLN A 425 -1.84 -10.72 -33.83
N CYS A 426 -2.26 -9.50 -33.49
CA CYS A 426 -2.94 -8.59 -34.40
C CYS A 426 -2.01 -8.09 -35.51
N MET A 427 -0.79 -7.68 -35.16
CA MET A 427 0.23 -7.20 -36.11
C MET A 427 0.73 -8.30 -37.05
N LEU A 428 0.74 -9.55 -36.59
CA LEU A 428 1.10 -10.74 -37.40
C LEU A 428 -0.08 -11.30 -38.20
N GLY A 429 -1.27 -10.71 -38.09
CA GLY A 429 -2.48 -11.18 -38.80
C GLY A 429 -3.05 -12.51 -38.30
N GLN A 430 -2.67 -12.95 -37.10
CA GLN A 430 -3.19 -14.16 -36.46
C GLN A 430 -4.59 -13.94 -35.88
N LEU A 431 -4.90 -12.69 -35.50
CA LEU A 431 -6.24 -12.25 -35.15
C LEU A 431 -6.77 -11.27 -36.20
N PRO A 432 -8.10 -11.27 -36.48
CA PRO A 432 -8.68 -10.27 -37.38
C PRO A 432 -8.48 -8.86 -36.83
N ALA A 433 -7.96 -7.95 -37.64
CA ALA A 433 -7.72 -6.56 -37.25
C ALA A 433 -9.00 -5.83 -36.78
N SER A 434 -10.17 -6.25 -37.27
CA SER A 434 -11.48 -5.73 -36.85
C SER A 434 -12.01 -6.33 -35.54
N SER A 435 -11.34 -7.33 -34.96
CA SER A 435 -11.74 -7.92 -33.69
C SER A 435 -11.62 -6.91 -32.55
N THR A 436 -12.49 -7.05 -31.54
CA THR A 436 -12.46 -6.18 -30.35
C THR A 436 -11.09 -6.19 -29.67
N THR A 437 -10.44 -7.34 -29.61
CA THR A 437 -9.08 -7.50 -29.04
C THR A 437 -8.05 -6.66 -29.79
N CYS A 438 -8.05 -6.69 -31.13
CA CYS A 438 -7.10 -5.90 -31.91
C CYS A 438 -7.38 -4.40 -31.85
N GLN A 439 -8.65 -4.00 -31.86
CA GLN A 439 -9.02 -2.59 -31.71
C GLN A 439 -8.58 -2.03 -30.34
N GLN A 440 -8.71 -2.83 -29.27
CA GLN A 440 -8.22 -2.47 -27.94
C GLN A 440 -6.69 -2.37 -27.91
N ALA A 441 -5.99 -3.36 -28.48
CA ALA A 441 -4.53 -3.37 -28.54
C ALA A 441 -3.98 -2.14 -29.30
N PHE A 442 -4.51 -1.86 -30.50
CA PHE A 442 -4.08 -0.72 -31.32
C PHE A 442 -4.40 0.63 -30.69
N HIS A 443 -5.45 0.73 -29.88
CA HIS A 443 -5.75 1.95 -29.12
C HIS A 443 -4.80 2.11 -27.92
N ALA A 444 -4.43 1.00 -27.27
CA ALA A 444 -3.62 1.02 -26.06
C ALA A 444 -2.11 1.12 -26.36
N ILE A 445 -1.62 0.63 -27.49
CA ILE A 445 -0.20 0.58 -27.85
C ILE A 445 0.11 1.55 -28.98
N THR A 446 1.12 2.40 -28.77
CA THR A 446 1.70 3.24 -29.82
C THR A 446 3.03 2.67 -30.26
N ARG A 447 3.18 2.43 -31.57
CA ARG A 447 4.42 1.98 -32.19
C ARG A 447 5.03 3.06 -33.07
N ASN A 448 6.36 3.09 -33.15
CA ASN A 448 7.12 3.90 -34.09
C ASN A 448 6.92 3.34 -35.51
N GLY A 449 6.45 4.17 -36.45
CA GLY A 449 6.18 3.73 -37.83
C GLY A 449 7.39 3.10 -38.54
N PRO A 450 8.56 3.77 -38.59
CA PRO A 450 9.76 3.23 -39.23
C PRO A 450 10.33 1.94 -38.60
N THR A 451 10.43 1.87 -37.27
CA THR A 451 11.09 0.74 -36.60
C THR A 451 10.12 -0.36 -36.17
N GLY A 452 8.84 -0.04 -36.01
CA GLY A 452 7.81 -0.90 -35.46
C GLY A 452 7.94 -1.14 -33.94
N LEU A 453 8.84 -0.43 -33.23
CA LEU A 453 9.02 -0.56 -31.79
C LEU A 453 7.90 0.14 -31.01
N VAL A 454 7.50 -0.39 -29.86
CA VAL A 454 6.55 0.25 -28.94
C VAL A 454 7.18 1.49 -28.30
N THR A 455 6.59 2.66 -28.55
CA THR A 455 7.04 3.94 -27.97
C THR A 455 6.28 4.31 -26.71
N SER A 456 5.05 3.83 -26.58
CA SER A 456 4.26 3.98 -25.36
C SER A 456 3.08 3.03 -25.31
N PHE A 457 2.54 2.81 -24.11
CA PHE A 457 1.31 2.05 -23.92
C PHE A 457 0.42 2.65 -22.82
N GLY A 458 -0.88 2.37 -22.85
CA GLY A 458 -1.85 2.76 -21.84
C GLY A 458 -2.50 1.57 -21.17
N VAL A 459 -2.53 1.54 -19.84
CA VAL A 459 -3.25 0.54 -19.05
C VAL A 459 -4.36 1.21 -18.26
N THR A 460 -5.53 0.58 -18.19
CA THR A 460 -6.67 1.07 -17.39
C THR A 460 -7.07 0.01 -16.36
N PRO A 461 -7.54 0.44 -15.18
CA PRO A 461 -8.06 -0.47 -14.16
C PRO A 461 -9.43 -1.03 -14.56
N ILE A 462 -9.67 -2.30 -14.23
CA ILE A 462 -10.92 -3.03 -14.49
C ILE A 462 -11.31 -3.93 -13.32
N ASN A 463 -12.61 -4.07 -13.05
CA ASN A 463 -13.14 -4.98 -12.02
C ASN A 463 -13.28 -6.41 -12.57
N ILE A 464 -12.30 -7.27 -12.33
CA ILE A 464 -12.28 -8.59 -12.96
C ILE A 464 -11.76 -9.72 -12.05
N ALA A 465 -10.93 -9.37 -11.06
CA ALA A 465 -10.25 -10.36 -10.23
C ALA A 465 -11.10 -10.89 -9.07
N ARG A 466 -10.67 -12.02 -8.51
CA ARG A 466 -11.25 -12.67 -7.33
C ARG A 466 -10.18 -13.18 -6.40
N GLU A 467 -10.38 -12.97 -5.10
CA GLU A 467 -9.51 -13.52 -4.06
C GLU A 467 -10.29 -14.38 -3.06
N ARG A 468 -9.61 -15.35 -2.45
CA ARG A 468 -10.11 -16.18 -1.36
C ARG A 468 -9.06 -16.30 -0.27
N LEU A 469 -9.45 -16.00 0.95
CA LEU A 469 -8.59 -16.03 2.13
C LEU A 469 -9.29 -16.77 3.27
N ASP A 470 -8.61 -17.67 3.94
CA ASP A 470 -9.04 -18.22 5.23
C ASP A 470 -7.89 -18.50 6.17
N GLY A 471 -8.23 -18.53 7.45
CA GLY A 471 -7.25 -18.70 8.50
C GLY A 471 -7.88 -18.81 9.88
N ILE A 472 -6.99 -18.91 10.86
CA ILE A 472 -7.32 -19.02 12.28
C ILE A 472 -6.63 -17.88 13.03
N THR A 473 -7.37 -17.23 13.91
CA THR A 473 -6.82 -16.34 14.93
C THR A 473 -7.08 -16.93 16.30
N ALA A 474 -6.10 -16.89 17.20
CA ALA A 474 -6.26 -17.32 18.58
C ALA A 474 -5.62 -16.33 19.54
N GLY A 475 -6.22 -16.20 20.72
CA GLY A 475 -5.78 -15.27 21.76
C GLY A 475 -5.80 -15.93 23.13
N LEU A 476 -4.87 -15.51 23.98
CA LEU A 476 -4.75 -15.95 25.37
C LEU A 476 -4.46 -14.73 26.25
N HIS A 477 -5.22 -14.57 27.32
CA HIS A 477 -4.96 -13.63 28.39
C HIS A 477 -4.95 -14.39 29.71
N TYR A 478 -3.86 -14.27 30.46
CA TYR A 478 -3.74 -14.86 31.79
C TYR A 478 -3.14 -13.87 32.78
N ARG A 479 -3.76 -13.76 33.94
CA ARG A 479 -3.32 -12.91 35.04
C ARG A 479 -3.08 -13.76 36.27
N TYR A 480 -1.89 -13.64 36.84
CA TYR A 480 -1.47 -14.34 38.04
C TYR A 480 -1.06 -13.33 39.11
N ASP A 481 -1.82 -13.27 40.19
CA ASP A 481 -1.51 -12.47 41.37
C ASP A 481 -0.59 -13.29 42.29
N ALA A 482 0.68 -12.88 42.40
CA ALA A 482 1.68 -13.52 43.24
C ALA A 482 1.79 -12.86 44.63
N GLY A 483 0.76 -12.11 45.05
CA GLY A 483 0.70 -11.43 46.34
C GLY A 483 1.79 -10.38 46.48
N SER A 484 2.67 -10.54 47.48
CA SER A 484 3.78 -9.62 47.74
C SER A 484 4.78 -9.49 46.58
N TYR A 485 4.83 -10.48 45.68
CA TYR A 485 5.69 -10.43 44.50
C TYR A 485 5.07 -9.68 43.32
N GLY A 486 3.87 -9.12 43.48
CA GLY A 486 3.17 -8.37 42.45
C GLY A 486 2.34 -9.23 41.51
N GLU A 487 1.91 -8.64 40.42
CA GLU A 487 1.03 -9.25 39.42
C GLU A 487 1.82 -9.57 38.14
N PHE A 488 1.59 -10.76 37.60
CA PHE A 488 2.06 -11.16 36.28
C PHE A 488 0.88 -11.22 35.31
N SER A 489 0.98 -10.50 34.19
CA SER A 489 0.02 -10.55 33.09
C SER A 489 0.73 -11.12 31.86
N PHE A 490 0.21 -12.24 31.37
CA PHE A 490 0.61 -12.88 30.13
C PHE A 490 -0.47 -12.64 29.07
N ASN A 491 -0.04 -12.16 27.90
CA ASN A 491 -0.88 -12.04 26.73
C ASN A 491 -0.24 -12.77 25.56
N GLY A 492 -1.00 -13.55 24.82
CA GLY A 492 -0.57 -14.26 23.62
C GLY A 492 -1.56 -14.05 22.48
N GLN A 493 -1.04 -13.92 21.27
CA GLN A 493 -1.81 -13.81 20.03
C GLN A 493 -1.18 -14.69 18.96
N TYR A 494 -2.00 -15.37 18.19
CA TYR A 494 -1.59 -16.24 17.10
C TYR A 494 -2.47 -16.02 15.89
N ASN A 495 -1.86 -15.85 14.73
CA ASN A 495 -2.52 -15.81 13.43
C ASN A 495 -1.90 -16.90 12.54
N LEU A 496 -2.75 -17.63 11.83
CA LEU A 496 -2.39 -18.65 10.85
C LEU A 496 -3.26 -18.50 9.62
N THR A 497 -2.65 -18.12 8.49
CA THR A 497 -3.28 -18.19 7.17
C THR A 497 -3.23 -19.63 6.69
N LEU A 498 -4.38 -20.17 6.29
CA LEU A 498 -4.53 -21.54 5.80
C LEU A 498 -4.59 -21.60 4.28
N ARG A 499 -5.20 -20.59 3.66
CA ARG A 499 -5.34 -20.47 2.21
C ARG A 499 -5.39 -19.01 1.80
N HIS A 500 -4.66 -18.69 0.74
CA HIS A 500 -4.73 -17.42 0.01
C HIS A 500 -4.66 -17.74 -1.48
N GLN A 501 -5.74 -17.47 -2.20
CA GLN A 501 -5.86 -17.79 -3.63
C GLN A 501 -6.36 -16.59 -4.42
N PHE A 502 -5.77 -16.36 -5.59
CA PHE A 502 -6.11 -15.23 -6.46
C PHE A 502 -6.41 -15.70 -7.89
N GLN A 503 -7.44 -15.13 -8.51
CA GLN A 503 -7.79 -15.35 -9.91
C GLN A 503 -7.78 -14.01 -10.63
N VAL A 504 -6.81 -13.83 -11.54
CA VAL A 504 -6.61 -12.58 -12.30
C VAL A 504 -7.85 -12.23 -13.13
N ALA A 505 -8.44 -13.21 -13.82
CA ALA A 505 -9.61 -13.01 -14.66
C ALA A 505 -10.51 -14.25 -14.75
N PRO A 506 -11.81 -14.10 -15.07
CA PRO A 506 -12.72 -15.21 -15.31
C PRO A 506 -12.16 -16.20 -16.34
N GLY A 507 -12.19 -17.48 -16.00
CA GLY A 507 -11.70 -18.57 -16.85
C GLY A 507 -10.22 -18.91 -16.66
N GLN A 508 -9.44 -18.07 -15.97
CA GLN A 508 -8.06 -18.41 -15.58
C GLN A 508 -8.04 -19.30 -14.32
N PRO A 509 -7.00 -20.13 -14.11
CA PRO A 509 -6.85 -20.88 -12.87
C PRO A 509 -6.64 -19.95 -11.67
N TYR A 510 -6.94 -20.44 -10.47
CA TYR A 510 -6.55 -19.76 -9.23
C TYR A 510 -5.05 -19.98 -9.00
N LEU A 511 -4.33 -18.90 -8.74
CA LEU A 511 -2.98 -18.89 -8.20
C LEU A 511 -3.06 -19.15 -6.69
N ASP A 512 -2.30 -20.14 -6.20
CA ASP A 512 -2.14 -20.38 -4.76
C ASP A 512 -1.00 -19.50 -4.24
N LEU A 513 -1.34 -18.31 -3.73
CA LEU A 513 -0.37 -17.32 -3.28
C LEU A 513 0.34 -17.77 -1.98
N LEU A 514 -0.31 -18.60 -1.16
CA LEU A 514 0.28 -19.07 0.11
C LEU A 514 1.30 -20.21 -0.08
N HIS A 515 1.07 -21.11 -1.04
CA HIS A 515 1.90 -22.32 -1.21
C HIS A 515 2.80 -22.30 -2.44
N ASN A 516 2.55 -21.42 -3.41
CA ASN A 516 3.40 -21.25 -4.57
C ASN A 516 4.12 -19.89 -4.52
N PRO A 517 5.38 -19.86 -4.02
CA PRO A 517 6.10 -18.61 -3.85
C PRO A 517 6.42 -17.89 -5.16
N TYR A 518 6.49 -18.62 -6.28
CA TYR A 518 6.67 -17.99 -7.59
C TYR A 518 5.39 -17.33 -8.09
N ALA A 519 4.24 -17.98 -7.90
CA ALA A 519 2.95 -17.36 -8.25
C ALA A 519 2.69 -16.10 -7.42
N GLU A 520 3.06 -16.14 -6.14
CA GLU A 520 3.01 -14.99 -5.25
C GLU A 520 3.92 -13.86 -5.74
N TYR A 521 5.19 -14.14 -6.04
CA TYR A 521 6.14 -13.15 -6.57
C TYR A 521 5.66 -12.49 -7.87
N GLN A 522 5.09 -13.27 -8.80
CA GLN A 522 4.55 -12.74 -10.05
C GLN A 522 3.36 -11.81 -9.79
N TYR A 523 2.44 -12.21 -8.91
CA TYR A 523 1.32 -11.36 -8.48
C TYR A 523 1.82 -10.06 -7.82
N ALA A 524 2.80 -10.17 -6.93
CA ALA A 524 3.38 -9.05 -6.19
C ALA A 524 3.99 -7.97 -7.11
N GLN A 525 4.66 -8.38 -8.19
CA GLN A 525 5.23 -7.47 -9.18
C GLN A 525 4.20 -6.69 -10.00
N GLU A 526 2.93 -7.11 -10.00
CA GLU A 526 1.84 -6.39 -10.66
C GLU A 526 1.18 -5.34 -9.74
N GLY A 527 1.58 -5.20 -8.47
CA GLY A 527 1.29 -4.00 -7.68
C GLY A 527 1.04 -4.07 -6.18
N SER A 528 1.34 -5.16 -5.45
CA SER A 528 0.82 -5.30 -4.06
C SER A 528 1.77 -5.84 -2.97
N ALA A 529 2.94 -6.42 -3.26
CA ALA A 529 3.96 -6.72 -2.25
C ALA A 529 5.34 -6.94 -2.91
N LEU A 530 6.46 -6.83 -2.18
CA LEU A 530 7.81 -7.08 -2.74
C LEU A 530 8.37 -8.47 -2.36
N GLY A 531 7.55 -9.38 -1.81
CA GLY A 531 8.00 -10.68 -1.36
C GLY A 531 6.87 -11.58 -0.86
N PRO A 532 7.20 -12.84 -0.50
CA PRO A 532 6.23 -13.80 0.01
C PRO A 532 5.66 -13.42 1.37
N GLU A 533 4.47 -13.92 1.68
CA GLU A 533 3.74 -13.62 2.91
C GLU A 533 4.06 -14.59 4.06
N TYR A 534 3.95 -14.09 5.29
CA TYR A 534 4.09 -14.93 6.49
C TYR A 534 2.82 -15.76 6.71
N LYS A 535 2.96 -17.08 6.66
CA LYS A 535 1.85 -18.01 6.96
C LYS A 535 1.36 -17.92 8.40
N SER A 536 2.26 -17.60 9.32
CA SER A 536 1.92 -17.49 10.74
C SER A 536 2.65 -16.36 11.40
N ILE A 537 1.96 -15.73 12.35
CA ILE A 537 2.51 -14.71 13.23
C ILE A 537 2.11 -15.05 14.65
N ILE A 538 3.09 -15.16 15.54
CA ILE A 538 2.85 -15.31 16.99
C ILE A 538 3.43 -14.11 17.70
N SER A 539 2.69 -13.54 18.63
CA SER A 539 3.20 -12.51 19.52
C SER A 539 2.73 -12.74 20.94
N GLY A 540 3.50 -12.23 21.89
CA GLY A 540 3.12 -12.29 23.29
C GLY A 540 3.83 -11.26 24.13
N SER A 541 3.27 -10.98 25.29
CA SER A 541 3.89 -10.14 26.31
C SER A 541 3.80 -10.78 27.68
N LEU A 542 4.85 -10.56 28.47
CA LEU A 542 4.87 -10.79 29.89
C LEU A 542 5.07 -9.45 30.57
N THR A 543 4.09 -9.02 31.36
CA THR A 543 4.17 -7.81 32.16
C THR A 543 4.18 -8.17 33.63
N TRP A 544 5.18 -7.67 34.35
CA TRP A 544 5.25 -7.75 35.81
C TRP A 544 4.97 -6.37 36.39
N ARG A 545 3.97 -6.29 37.27
CA ARG A 545 3.62 -5.06 38.01
C ARG A 545 3.85 -5.26 39.48
N ILE A 546 4.63 -4.37 40.09
CA ILE A 546 4.84 -4.34 41.53
C ILE A 546 4.91 -2.89 42.00
N GLN A 547 3.99 -2.52 42.91
CA GLN A 547 3.89 -1.15 43.42
C GLN A 547 3.89 -0.11 42.28
N HIS A 548 4.88 0.76 42.23
CA HIS A 548 5.03 1.84 41.24
C HIS A 548 5.71 1.40 39.93
N TRP A 549 6.10 0.12 39.80
CA TRP A 549 6.85 -0.39 38.66
C TRP A 549 5.99 -1.28 37.78
N ALA A 550 6.13 -1.11 36.46
CA ALA A 550 5.67 -2.07 35.47
C ALA A 550 6.79 -2.37 34.48
N THR A 551 7.17 -3.63 34.38
CA THR A 551 8.17 -4.12 33.41
C THR A 551 7.51 -5.05 32.42
N THR A 552 7.65 -4.78 31.12
CA THR A 552 7.06 -5.60 30.05
C THR A 552 8.15 -6.10 29.11
N LEU A 553 8.15 -7.40 28.85
CA LEU A 553 8.83 -8.02 27.73
C LEU A 553 7.78 -8.39 26.68
N TYR A 554 7.94 -7.91 25.45
CA TYR A 554 7.13 -8.27 24.30
C TYR A 554 7.98 -9.03 23.28
N GLY A 555 7.44 -10.09 22.71
CA GLY A 555 8.05 -10.85 21.63
C GLY A 555 7.09 -11.01 20.46
N ILE A 556 7.62 -10.95 19.24
CA ILE A 556 6.88 -11.26 18.01
C ILE A 556 7.75 -12.14 17.11
N SER A 557 7.16 -13.22 16.59
CA SER A 557 7.76 -14.08 15.58
C SER A 557 6.92 -14.04 14.32
N TYR A 558 7.56 -13.67 13.23
CA TYR A 558 7.05 -13.88 11.88
C TYR A 558 7.51 -15.26 11.40
N GLY A 559 6.62 -16.01 10.78
CA GLY A 559 6.85 -17.39 10.35
C GLY A 559 7.99 -17.55 9.34
N LYS A 560 8.29 -18.80 9.02
CA LYS A 560 9.27 -19.15 7.97
C LYS A 560 8.76 -18.68 6.61
N MET A 561 9.68 -18.33 5.72
CA MET A 561 9.38 -17.89 4.36
C MET A 561 10.30 -18.53 3.32
N PRO A 562 9.88 -18.65 2.05
CA PRO A 562 10.80 -18.96 0.96
C PRO A 562 11.89 -17.89 0.86
N ASN A 563 13.08 -18.29 0.43
CA ASN A 563 14.16 -17.35 0.12
C ASN A 563 14.06 -16.84 -1.34
N TYR A 564 14.89 -15.87 -1.71
CA TYR A 564 14.90 -15.19 -3.01
C TYR A 564 14.89 -16.17 -4.18
N ALA A 565 15.83 -17.13 -4.19
CA ALA A 565 15.90 -18.13 -5.25
C ALA A 565 14.62 -18.98 -5.38
N ALA A 566 13.93 -19.26 -4.26
CA ALA A 566 12.70 -20.03 -4.26
C ALA A 566 11.49 -19.25 -4.80
N TYR A 567 11.41 -17.93 -4.57
CA TYR A 567 10.25 -17.14 -5.02
C TYR A 567 10.46 -16.46 -6.38
N THR A 568 11.69 -16.21 -6.83
CA THR A 568 11.93 -15.59 -8.16
C THR A 568 12.08 -16.60 -9.29
N ASN A 569 12.00 -17.90 -9.02
CA ASN A 569 12.20 -18.96 -10.01
C ASN A 569 10.96 -19.84 -10.17
N ALA A 570 10.57 -20.10 -11.42
CA ALA A 570 9.42 -20.96 -11.73
C ALA A 570 9.54 -22.39 -11.19
N ASN A 571 10.76 -22.90 -11.00
CA ASN A 571 11.01 -24.21 -10.37
C ASN A 571 10.89 -24.18 -8.84
N THR A 572 10.65 -23.01 -8.23
CA THR A 572 10.49 -22.81 -6.80
C THR A 572 11.64 -23.41 -5.97
N TYR A 573 11.34 -24.32 -5.04
CA TYR A 573 12.31 -25.03 -4.20
C TYR A 573 13.23 -25.99 -4.99
N GLY A 574 12.96 -26.23 -6.27
CA GLY A 574 13.86 -26.98 -7.16
C GLY A 574 14.99 -26.12 -7.77
N ALA A 575 14.97 -24.80 -7.58
CA ALA A 575 16.00 -23.92 -8.12
C ALA A 575 17.32 -24.00 -7.32
N PRO A 576 18.49 -23.75 -7.93
CA PRO A 576 19.75 -23.65 -7.21
C PRO A 576 19.68 -22.59 -6.10
N LEU A 577 20.22 -22.90 -4.92
CA LEU A 577 20.18 -22.07 -3.71
C LEU A 577 18.78 -21.80 -3.13
N ALA A 578 17.73 -22.43 -3.67
CA ALA A 578 16.37 -22.29 -3.13
C ALA A 578 16.24 -22.99 -1.77
N GLY A 579 15.48 -22.38 -0.88
CA GLY A 579 15.26 -22.88 0.47
C GLY A 579 14.26 -22.03 1.25
N THR A 580 14.22 -22.28 2.56
CA THR A 580 13.31 -21.59 3.48
C THR A 580 14.13 -20.83 4.52
N LEU A 581 13.87 -19.52 4.64
CA LEU A 581 14.41 -18.67 5.68
C LEU A 581 13.78 -19.00 7.04
N PRO A 582 14.56 -18.92 8.14
CA PRO A 582 14.04 -19.15 9.48
C PRO A 582 13.04 -18.06 9.86
N ALA A 583 12.22 -18.36 10.87
CA ALA A 583 11.31 -17.39 11.47
C ALA A 583 12.07 -16.16 11.99
N TRP A 584 11.50 -14.97 11.78
CA TRP A 584 12.10 -13.72 12.24
C TRP A 584 11.51 -13.31 13.59
N LEU A 585 12.35 -13.33 14.62
CA LEU A 585 11.96 -13.14 16.01
C LEU A 585 12.53 -11.83 16.56
N LEU A 586 11.66 -10.94 17.04
CA LEU A 586 11.99 -9.65 17.63
C LEU A 586 11.48 -9.59 19.07
N PHE A 587 12.24 -8.89 19.92
CA PHE A 587 11.85 -8.63 21.29
C PHE A 587 11.96 -7.16 21.61
N ASN A 588 10.97 -6.63 22.32
CA ASN A 588 10.96 -5.26 22.84
C ASN A 588 10.83 -5.32 24.37
N GLY A 589 11.53 -4.45 25.07
CA GLY A 589 11.47 -4.34 26.53
C GLY A 589 11.01 -2.95 26.94
N SER A 590 10.24 -2.84 28.02
CA SER A 590 9.95 -1.55 28.63
C SER A 590 9.93 -1.62 30.15
N VAL A 591 10.33 -0.52 30.78
CA VAL A 591 10.21 -0.29 32.22
C VAL A 591 9.50 1.05 32.41
N LYS A 592 8.40 1.01 33.14
CA LYS A 592 7.60 2.18 33.53
C LYS A 592 7.67 2.36 35.03
N TYR A 593 7.77 3.61 35.46
CA TYR A 593 7.66 4.04 36.85
C TYR A 593 6.56 5.09 36.98
N ASP A 594 5.61 4.84 37.88
CA ASP A 594 4.53 5.76 38.22
C ASP A 594 4.97 6.70 39.35
N ILE A 595 4.96 8.01 39.07
CA ILE A 595 5.36 9.09 39.98
C ILE A 595 4.09 9.69 40.58
N GLY A 596 3.69 9.16 41.73
CA GLY A 596 2.37 9.44 42.29
C GLY A 596 1.25 9.00 41.34
N ASP A 597 0.11 9.68 41.40
CA ASP A 597 -1.09 9.29 40.63
C ASP A 597 -1.18 9.97 39.26
N ASN A 598 -0.43 11.06 39.06
CA ASN A 598 -0.62 11.97 37.92
C ASN A 598 0.51 11.91 36.89
N ALA A 599 1.66 11.32 37.23
CA ALA A 599 2.83 11.32 36.35
C ALA A 599 3.41 9.92 36.16
N SER A 600 4.00 9.67 35.01
CA SER A 600 4.80 8.46 34.78
C SER A 600 5.93 8.69 33.81
N VAL A 601 7.02 7.94 34.00
CA VAL A 601 8.15 7.86 33.07
C VAL A 601 8.30 6.43 32.57
N GLN A 602 8.52 6.25 31.28
CA GLN A 602 8.74 4.95 30.66
C GLN A 602 9.96 4.99 29.76
N LEU A 603 10.84 4.00 29.93
CA LEU A 603 11.90 3.66 28.99
C LEU A 603 11.47 2.44 28.18
N THR A 604 11.52 2.54 26.86
CA THR A 604 11.25 1.44 25.93
C THR A 604 12.46 1.20 25.03
N VAL A 605 12.82 -0.07 24.86
CA VAL A 605 13.86 -0.53 23.94
C VAL A 605 13.21 -1.44 22.91
N ASN A 606 13.13 -0.98 21.67
CA ASN A 606 12.71 -1.80 20.52
C ASN A 606 13.89 -2.59 19.97
N ASN A 607 13.64 -3.80 19.49
CA ASN A 607 14.65 -4.74 19.01
C ASN A 607 15.80 -4.91 20.03
N LEU A 608 15.45 -5.38 21.23
CA LEU A 608 16.33 -5.54 22.38
C LEU A 608 17.62 -6.30 22.04
N PHE A 609 17.53 -7.33 21.19
CA PHE A 609 18.67 -8.13 20.78
C PHE A 609 19.39 -7.62 19.53
N ASN A 610 18.99 -6.45 18.99
CA ASN A 610 19.56 -5.85 17.79
C ASN A 610 19.65 -6.84 16.61
N ARG A 611 18.57 -7.62 16.39
CA ARG A 611 18.53 -8.64 15.33
C ARG A 611 18.24 -8.00 13.98
N MET A 612 19.04 -8.36 12.98
CA MET A 612 18.80 -8.07 11.58
C MET A 612 17.76 -9.06 10.98
N PRO A 613 17.21 -8.75 9.80
CA PRO A 613 16.50 -9.74 8.98
C PRO A 613 17.29 -11.05 8.81
N PRO A 614 16.61 -12.20 8.60
CA PRO A 614 17.29 -13.45 8.29
C PRO A 614 18.22 -13.29 7.07
N LEU A 615 19.42 -13.85 7.15
CA LEU A 615 20.37 -13.83 6.04
C LEU A 615 19.86 -14.73 4.90
N ASP A 616 19.72 -14.14 3.72
CA ASP A 616 19.42 -14.87 2.49
C ASP A 616 20.62 -14.82 1.54
N ILE A 617 21.31 -15.95 1.39
CA ILE A 617 22.48 -16.07 0.51
C ILE A 617 22.13 -15.93 -0.98
N ALA A 618 20.87 -16.17 -1.36
CA ALA A 618 20.42 -16.03 -2.73
C ALA A 618 20.10 -14.56 -3.07
N TYR A 619 19.84 -13.71 -2.07
CA TYR A 619 19.57 -12.29 -2.25
C TYR A 619 20.90 -11.52 -2.36
N ASN A 620 21.51 -11.54 -3.53
CA ASN A 620 22.87 -11.01 -3.75
C ASN A 620 22.93 -9.52 -4.13
N VAL A 621 21.81 -8.81 -4.04
CA VAL A 621 21.71 -7.36 -4.31
C VAL A 621 21.38 -6.62 -3.02
N TYR A 622 22.01 -5.47 -2.78
CA TYR A 622 21.65 -4.60 -1.65
C TYR A 622 20.12 -4.37 -1.61
N PRO A 623 19.48 -4.52 -0.44
CA PRO A 623 20.09 -4.61 0.90
C PRO A 623 20.38 -6.03 1.41
N TYR A 624 20.38 -7.04 0.52
CA TYR A 624 20.66 -8.44 0.83
C TYR A 624 19.60 -9.14 1.69
N TYR A 625 18.39 -8.58 1.70
CA TYR A 625 17.18 -9.17 2.26
C TYR A 625 15.97 -8.59 1.54
N ASP A 626 14.84 -9.26 1.68
CA ASP A 626 13.57 -8.84 1.11
C ASP A 626 12.98 -7.64 1.89
N GLN A 627 12.97 -6.45 1.29
CA GLN A 627 12.43 -5.23 1.89
C GLN A 627 10.90 -5.21 1.97
N GLY A 628 10.20 -6.07 1.21
CA GLY A 628 8.76 -6.25 1.32
C GLY A 628 8.36 -6.99 2.58
N ALA A 629 9.20 -7.90 3.04
CA ALA A 629 8.93 -8.72 4.21
C ALA A 629 9.61 -8.23 5.49
N TYR A 630 10.83 -7.71 5.40
CA TYR A 630 11.65 -7.38 6.57
C TYR A 630 12.04 -5.90 6.60
N ASN A 631 12.11 -5.32 7.81
CA ASN A 631 12.74 -4.01 8.03
C ASN A 631 14.09 -4.16 8.75
N PRO A 632 15.07 -3.27 8.49
CA PRO A 632 16.40 -3.32 9.09
C PRO A 632 16.51 -2.53 10.40
N TYR A 633 15.40 -2.23 11.09
CA TYR A 633 15.46 -1.37 12.28
C TYR A 633 16.19 -2.07 13.42
N GLY A 634 17.36 -1.52 13.75
CA GLY A 634 18.15 -1.96 14.89
C GLY A 634 17.55 -1.55 16.23
N ARG A 635 18.35 -1.75 17.28
CA ARG A 635 17.97 -1.39 18.63
C ARG A 635 17.69 0.12 18.74
N SER A 636 16.50 0.48 19.20
CA SER A 636 16.06 1.87 19.32
C SER A 636 15.54 2.15 20.73
N TYR A 637 15.87 3.31 21.28
CA TYR A 637 15.54 3.72 22.64
C TYR A 637 14.52 4.86 22.63
N PHE A 638 13.50 4.75 23.47
CA PHE A 638 12.44 5.75 23.59
C PHE A 638 12.22 6.07 25.06
N VAL A 639 12.10 7.35 25.38
CA VAL A 639 11.71 7.84 26.71
C VAL A 639 10.39 8.58 26.55
N ASN A 640 9.39 8.17 27.34
CA ASN A 640 8.09 8.82 27.39
C ASN A 640 7.84 9.36 28.80
N PHE A 641 7.35 10.60 28.86
CA PHE A 641 6.85 11.21 30.08
C PHE A 641 5.38 11.58 29.89
N ASN A 642 4.52 11.07 30.76
CA ASN A 642 3.09 11.35 30.73
C ASN A 642 2.68 12.08 32.01
N TYR A 643 1.91 13.15 31.87
CA TYR A 643 1.31 13.88 32.97
C TYR A 643 -0.20 14.06 32.72
N ARG A 644 -1.01 13.79 33.73
CA ARG A 644 -2.47 13.91 33.73
C ARG A 644 -2.87 15.01 34.72
N PHE A 645 -3.74 15.91 34.29
CA PHE A 645 -4.24 17.05 35.08
C PHE A 645 -5.75 17.00 35.25
#